data_AF-A0A954A0M3-F1
#
_entry.id   AF-A0A954A0M3-F1
#
_cell.length_a   1.000
_cell.length_b   1.000
_cell.length_c   1.000
_cell.angle_alpha   90.00
_cell.angle_beta   90.00
_cell.angle_gamma   90.00
#
_symmetry.space_group_name_H-M   'P 1'
#
loop_
_entity.id
_entity.type
_entity.pdbx_description
1 polymer ?
#
loop_
_entity_poly.entity_id
_entity_poly.type
_entity_poly.pdbx_seq_one_letter_code
_entity_poly.pdbx_strand_id
1 'polypeptide(L)'
;MFDRYLSYARARRALKQGAFGDVLRLVDQPMIRGERRAEDLRRAALAGLLTRARRRRDDGNLTAGLEDVDLVLARAPEFDGAATLRGEIESGLADARTRSQAAEGLRREALQLADRGDLHAAEARLEEAASAAPDNPDHAAVERRIRARRNALGQDVEQLRSALAGDDPNALRPALARLAGAADQPDVAELLAVASERLASAFASRLGSAHDSEAVGSVLDELAEARSVCPGLQQHRGIAAALDAVAERCAARLRALGASGDLQGLEVEARGVHRVLRERRPLRALCEGAQLLAGAQEQRSGGDLGRAREAMQRAAELLQLAAVERQRAELAEHEARAEAALARSRTLAAEGKLPEARDQLEPVLAAWPMHEPLRRQVQILDQQAEERQRRLQHARALVEQARLAEASAVLLGLAADGDEGRQARLLLADVGRRMDLAADGLAQVRRAVHGQATANQEGLRHCVARLQQISSIQSDLGAVEELRGALQAEIDGLERIAALGRAVDGDDPVAAAEGLGAFLELRRALLRPDRLDARFLDVADRMVHGAQARRHTARLSAAARWLDVVAAAGESYPELGERVAAMRQEIAVAQRDALTLLEPVEGHESSDFAHTADAVDATRAVWVDCPRLAAVEARLLALERHASAAAKVEQLTSEGDLDGAHRHLHGMPPTPSLLRTRIFDIKQGLAKAQGLEQGFLLRVDEGGEHLVLRGESVSIGNLRQNRADLPVLANVAGKHATIRRSMSFHGGMQDTVVAEDGDVTVRGERTSSHVLQSGDKVRLGTALGFVYERPTARSLTSRITLQGGFQVAGTDRILLMKDRGRDGRILIGPGRDAHVTLPNATSEVEVFASNTGQMRVACAAGGTIDGVAFRGEHPVAAGQIIEAGGASFLLLPWRPQG
;
A
#
# COMPACT_ATOMS: atom_id res chain seq x y z
N MET A 1 -25.07 11.78 28.47
CA MET A 1 -24.17 11.44 29.60
C MET A 1 -23.81 9.95 29.64
N PHE A 2 -24.75 9.03 29.46
CA PHE A 2 -24.48 7.57 29.55
C PHE A 2 -23.47 7.05 28.51
N ASP A 3 -23.55 7.51 27.24
CA ASP A 3 -22.63 7.06 26.19
C ASP A 3 -21.19 7.50 26.42
N ARG A 4 -20.98 8.69 27.01
CA ARG A 4 -19.65 9.15 27.42
C ARG A 4 -19.06 8.22 28.48
N TYR A 5 -19.85 7.88 29.50
CA TYR A 5 -19.44 6.94 30.55
C TYR A 5 -19.10 5.56 29.96
N LEU A 6 -19.90 5.08 29.01
CA LEU A 6 -19.67 3.79 28.35
C LEU A 6 -18.37 3.81 27.52
N SER A 7 -18.12 4.87 26.74
CA SER A 7 -16.86 5.04 26.00
C SER A 7 -15.65 5.10 26.94
N TYR A 8 -15.75 5.78 28.08
CA TYR A 8 -14.72 5.75 29.12
C TYR A 8 -14.48 4.37 29.71
N ALA A 9 -15.54 3.65 30.06
CA ALA A 9 -15.43 2.31 30.62
C ALA A 9 -14.79 1.34 29.62
N ARG A 10 -15.13 1.45 28.33
CA ARG A 10 -14.52 0.67 27.24
C ARG A 10 -13.05 1.03 27.04
N ALA A 11 -12.70 2.31 26.97
CA ALA A 11 -11.32 2.75 26.83
C ALA A 11 -10.45 2.29 28.02
N ARG A 12 -10.98 2.39 29.25
CA ARG A 12 -10.30 1.90 30.46
C ARG A 12 -10.14 0.37 30.47
N ARG A 13 -11.10 -0.38 29.93
CA ARG A 13 -11.00 -1.84 29.78
C ARG A 13 -9.94 -2.22 28.75
N ALA A 14 -9.93 -1.57 27.58
CA ALA A 14 -8.93 -1.78 26.54
C ALA A 14 -7.51 -1.47 27.03
N LEU A 15 -7.34 -0.40 27.83
CA LEU A 15 -6.05 -0.05 28.44
C LEU A 15 -5.54 -1.16 29.36
N LYS A 16 -6.40 -1.75 30.19
CA LYS A 16 -6.05 -2.88 31.06
C LYS A 16 -5.66 -4.15 30.28
N GLN A 17 -6.16 -4.31 29.06
CA GLN A 17 -5.87 -5.46 28.20
C GLN A 17 -4.62 -5.26 27.33
N GLY A 18 -3.96 -4.10 27.41
CA GLY A 18 -2.82 -3.77 26.53
C GLY A 18 -3.21 -3.49 25.07
N ALA A 19 -4.50 -3.30 24.81
CA ALA A 19 -5.04 -2.98 23.48
C ALA A 19 -4.92 -1.46 23.21
N PHE A 20 -3.69 -0.93 23.23
CA PHE A 20 -3.44 0.51 23.24
C PHE A 20 -4.00 1.24 22.00
N GLY A 21 -3.97 0.61 20.81
CA GLY A 21 -4.59 1.17 19.61
C GLY A 21 -6.11 1.35 19.73
N ASP A 22 -6.80 0.42 20.40
CA ASP A 22 -8.23 0.54 20.68
C ASP A 22 -8.53 1.66 21.67
N VAL A 23 -7.65 1.86 22.66
CA VAL A 23 -7.76 3.00 23.58
C VAL A 23 -7.71 4.31 22.82
N LEU A 24 -6.71 4.50 21.94
CA LEU A 24 -6.54 5.72 21.14
C LEU A 24 -7.76 5.98 20.25
N ARG A 25 -8.29 4.94 19.60
CA ARG A 25 -9.51 5.04 18.79
C ARG A 25 -10.74 5.46 19.61
N LEU A 26 -10.90 4.92 20.82
CA LEU A 26 -12.04 5.21 21.69
C LEU A 26 -11.97 6.63 22.29
N VAL A 27 -10.80 7.08 22.73
CA VAL A 27 -10.62 8.43 23.33
C VAL A 27 -10.71 9.55 22.29
N ASP A 28 -10.50 9.27 21.02
CA ASP A 28 -10.63 10.25 19.94
C ASP A 28 -12.07 10.45 19.44
N GLN A 29 -13.04 9.73 20.00
CA GLN A 29 -14.45 9.93 19.68
C GLN A 29 -14.90 11.37 20.03
N PRO A 30 -15.70 12.03 19.16
CA PRO A 30 -16.09 13.44 19.35
C PRO A 30 -16.73 13.72 20.72
N MET A 31 -17.43 12.74 21.29
CA MET A 31 -18.15 12.88 22.55
C MET A 31 -17.26 13.02 23.79
N ILE A 32 -16.02 12.52 23.75
CA ILE A 32 -15.11 12.50 24.92
C ILE A 32 -13.71 13.07 24.64
N ARG A 33 -13.37 13.38 23.38
CA ARG A 33 -12.03 13.87 22.95
C ARG A 33 -11.51 15.05 23.78
N GLY A 34 -12.40 15.95 24.18
CA GLY A 34 -12.06 17.18 24.91
C GLY A 34 -12.07 17.06 26.44
N GLU A 35 -12.45 15.92 27.03
CA GLU A 35 -12.44 15.82 28.49
C GLU A 35 -11.08 15.34 29.03
N ARG A 36 -10.66 15.93 30.16
CA ARG A 36 -9.38 15.64 30.84
C ARG A 36 -9.13 14.14 31.06
N ARG A 37 -10.17 13.37 31.40
CA ARG A 37 -10.06 11.92 31.60
C ARG A 37 -9.70 11.16 30.32
N ALA A 38 -10.11 11.65 29.15
CA ALA A 38 -9.75 11.03 27.87
C ALA A 38 -8.29 11.34 27.52
N GLU A 39 -7.83 12.53 27.87
CA GLU A 39 -6.43 12.93 27.74
C GLU A 39 -5.51 12.07 28.63
N ASP A 40 -5.92 11.81 29.89
CA ASP A 40 -5.18 10.91 30.80
C ASP A 40 -5.07 9.49 30.22
N LEU A 41 -6.17 8.95 29.67
CA LEU A 41 -6.18 7.63 29.01
C LEU A 41 -5.35 7.62 27.72
N ARG A 42 -5.37 8.70 26.94
CA ARG A 42 -4.53 8.86 25.74
C ARG A 42 -3.05 8.82 26.13
N ARG A 43 -2.65 9.62 27.13
CA ARG A 43 -1.27 9.65 27.63
C ARG A 43 -0.81 8.29 28.15
N ALA A 44 -1.68 7.56 28.86
CA ALA A 44 -1.39 6.22 29.35
C ALA A 44 -1.24 5.18 28.21
N ALA A 45 -2.07 5.26 27.17
CA ALA A 45 -1.96 4.37 26.00
C ALA A 45 -0.69 4.63 25.18
N LEU A 46 -0.32 5.90 24.97
CA LEU A 46 0.92 6.27 24.29
C LEU A 46 2.16 5.80 25.08
N ALA A 47 2.16 5.96 26.41
CA ALA A 47 3.21 5.41 27.26
C ALA A 47 3.30 3.87 27.15
N GLY A 48 2.15 3.19 27.14
CA GLY A 48 2.08 1.73 26.98
C GLY A 48 2.62 1.23 25.63
N LEU A 49 2.31 1.93 24.54
CA LEU A 49 2.89 1.65 23.21
C LEU A 49 4.41 1.81 23.22
N LEU A 50 4.92 2.89 23.81
CA LEU A 50 6.35 3.12 23.88
C LEU A 50 7.08 2.05 24.71
N THR A 51 6.51 1.62 25.84
CA THR A 51 7.03 0.50 26.62
C THR A 51 7.03 -0.81 25.81
N ARG A 52 5.96 -1.07 25.04
CA ARG A 52 5.87 -2.26 24.19
C ARG A 52 6.87 -2.23 23.05
N ALA A 53 7.10 -1.06 22.44
CA ALA A 53 8.11 -0.86 21.42
C ALA A 53 9.53 -1.16 21.95
N ARG A 54 9.87 -0.68 23.16
CA ARG A 54 11.16 -0.98 23.82
C ARG A 54 11.33 -2.48 24.01
N ARG A 55 10.30 -3.15 24.54
CA ARG A 55 10.33 -4.61 24.72
C ARG A 55 10.52 -5.34 23.40
N ARG A 56 9.79 -4.94 22.34
CA ARG A 56 9.93 -5.53 20.99
C ARG A 56 11.32 -5.32 20.41
N ARG A 57 11.93 -4.15 20.64
CA ARG A 57 13.32 -3.89 20.27
C ARG A 57 14.27 -4.83 21.01
N ASP A 58 14.10 -4.98 22.32
CA ASP A 58 14.92 -5.86 23.15
C ASP A 58 14.73 -7.35 22.79
N ASP A 59 13.52 -7.74 22.35
CA ASP A 59 13.20 -9.06 21.81
C ASP A 59 13.67 -9.26 20.35
N GLY A 60 14.32 -8.26 19.72
CA GLY A 60 14.79 -8.32 18.33
C GLY A 60 13.71 -8.17 17.26
N ASN A 61 12.44 -7.94 17.64
CA ASN A 61 11.34 -7.68 16.72
C ASN A 61 11.26 -6.19 16.35
N LEU A 62 12.31 -5.72 15.66
CA LEU A 62 12.51 -4.31 15.34
C LEU A 62 11.39 -3.72 14.47
N THR A 63 10.84 -4.48 13.52
CA THR A 63 9.74 -4.02 12.64
C THR A 63 8.47 -3.73 13.43
N ALA A 64 8.03 -4.68 14.28
CA ALA A 64 6.83 -4.46 15.10
C ALA A 64 7.08 -3.40 16.19
N GLY A 65 8.32 -3.21 16.63
CA GLY A 65 8.72 -2.09 17.49
C GLY A 65 8.55 -0.74 16.80
N LEU A 66 8.96 -0.64 15.53
CA LEU A 66 8.83 0.58 14.72
C LEU A 66 7.37 0.99 14.52
N GLU A 67 6.48 0.03 14.20
CA GLU A 67 5.04 0.27 14.05
C GLU A 67 4.41 0.88 15.32
N ASP A 68 4.81 0.40 16.50
CA ASP A 68 4.33 0.93 17.78
C ASP A 68 4.82 2.36 18.03
N VAL A 69 6.07 2.69 17.65
CA VAL A 69 6.63 4.04 17.79
C VAL A 69 6.03 5.01 16.79
N ASP A 70 5.84 4.60 15.54
CA ASP A 70 5.19 5.42 14.52
C ASP A 70 3.75 5.74 14.90
N LEU A 71 3.02 4.79 15.50
CA LEU A 71 1.68 5.05 16.03
C LEU A 71 1.70 6.08 17.17
N VAL A 72 2.74 6.10 18.01
CA VAL A 72 2.92 7.13 19.05
C VAL A 72 3.19 8.50 18.40
N LEU A 73 4.16 8.59 17.50
CA LEU A 73 4.56 9.83 16.84
C LEU A 73 3.44 10.43 15.96
N ALA A 74 2.63 9.59 15.30
CA ALA A 74 1.48 10.04 14.52
C ALA A 74 0.37 10.69 15.36
N ARG A 75 0.33 10.41 16.67
CA ARG A 75 -0.71 10.91 17.59
C ARG A 75 -0.21 11.99 18.54
N ALA A 76 1.07 11.96 18.87
CA ALA A 76 1.75 12.95 19.70
C ALA A 76 3.23 13.01 19.27
N PRO A 77 3.57 13.82 18.24
CA PRO A 77 4.94 13.97 17.75
C PRO A 77 5.95 14.34 18.84
N GLU A 78 5.49 15.10 19.84
CA GLU A 78 6.25 15.57 20.99
C GLU A 78 6.28 14.60 22.19
N PHE A 79 5.80 13.36 22.03
CA PHE A 79 5.81 12.40 23.14
C PHE A 79 7.24 12.00 23.50
N ASP A 80 7.64 12.31 24.73
CA ASP A 80 9.03 12.19 25.19
C ASP A 80 9.61 10.79 24.98
N GLY A 81 10.82 10.74 24.41
CA GLY A 81 11.54 9.50 24.09
C GLY A 81 11.05 8.70 22.87
N ALA A 82 9.97 9.09 22.20
CA ALA A 82 9.48 8.37 21.01
C ALA A 82 10.42 8.53 19.81
N ALA A 83 10.86 9.75 19.50
CA ALA A 83 11.81 10.02 18.42
C ALA A 83 13.17 9.32 18.65
N THR A 84 13.69 9.33 19.88
CA THR A 84 14.92 8.63 20.24
C THR A 84 14.80 7.13 20.02
N LEU A 85 13.72 6.51 20.51
CA LEU A 85 13.49 5.07 20.34
C LEU A 85 13.33 4.70 18.86
N ARG A 86 12.69 5.55 18.05
CA ARG A 86 12.61 5.36 16.60
C ARG A 86 14.00 5.28 15.98
N GLY A 87 14.87 6.25 16.30
CA GLY A 87 16.25 6.27 15.80
C GLY A 87 17.06 5.04 16.21
N GLU A 88 16.88 4.55 17.45
CA GLU A 88 17.51 3.31 17.91
C GLU A 88 17.02 2.07 17.14
N ILE A 89 15.71 1.97 16.89
CA ILE A 89 15.12 0.85 16.13
C ILE A 89 15.55 0.90 14.65
N GLU A 90 15.55 2.08 14.04
CA GLU A 90 16.01 2.29 12.65
C GLU A 90 17.51 1.95 12.51
N SER A 91 18.35 2.33 13.48
CA SER A 91 19.75 1.92 13.54
C SER A 91 19.89 0.40 13.64
N GLY A 92 19.11 -0.25 14.51
CA GLY A 92 19.13 -1.70 14.64
C GLY A 92 18.70 -2.43 13.36
N LEU A 93 17.73 -1.88 12.62
CA LEU A 93 17.31 -2.41 11.32
C LEU A 93 18.41 -2.25 10.26
N ALA A 94 19.13 -1.13 10.26
CA ALA A 94 20.27 -0.91 9.39
C ALA A 94 21.41 -1.90 9.69
N ASP A 95 21.74 -2.12 10.97
CA ASP A 95 22.77 -3.07 11.39
C ASP A 95 22.39 -4.53 11.04
N ALA A 96 21.12 -4.90 11.18
CA ALA A 96 20.63 -6.21 10.77
C ALA A 96 20.74 -6.42 9.25
N ARG A 97 20.44 -5.39 8.45
CA ARG A 97 20.61 -5.43 6.98
C ARG A 97 22.07 -5.57 6.58
N THR A 98 22.97 -4.80 7.19
CA THR A 98 24.42 -4.87 6.93
C THR A 98 24.97 -6.27 7.24
N ARG A 99 24.59 -6.85 8.38
CA ARG A 99 24.98 -8.24 8.73
C ARG A 99 24.45 -9.27 7.73
N SER A 100 23.21 -9.12 7.28
CA SER A 100 22.61 -10.01 6.26
C SER A 100 23.37 -9.94 4.93
N GLN A 101 23.73 -8.75 4.47
CA GLN A 101 24.52 -8.53 3.25
C GLN A 101 25.93 -9.11 3.36
N ALA A 102 26.60 -8.94 4.50
CA ALA A 102 27.91 -9.53 4.76
C ALA A 102 27.86 -11.07 4.73
N ALA A 103 26.84 -11.67 5.37
CA ALA A 103 26.63 -13.11 5.34
C ALA A 103 26.38 -13.64 3.91
N GLU A 104 25.69 -12.87 3.06
CA GLU A 104 25.48 -13.23 1.66
C GLU A 104 26.79 -13.18 0.84
N GLY A 105 27.66 -12.21 1.11
CA GLY A 105 29.01 -12.16 0.53
C GLY A 105 29.84 -13.40 0.86
N LEU A 106 29.88 -13.79 2.14
CA LEU A 106 30.59 -14.97 2.62
C LEU A 106 30.04 -16.28 2.02
N ARG A 107 28.72 -16.42 1.87
CA ARG A 107 28.11 -17.58 1.18
C ARG A 107 28.52 -17.67 -0.29
N ARG A 108 28.63 -16.54 -1.01
CA ARG A 108 29.12 -16.52 -2.39
C ARG A 108 30.58 -16.94 -2.48
N GLU A 109 31.43 -16.50 -1.55
CA GLU A 109 32.83 -16.92 -1.48
C GLU A 109 32.96 -18.43 -1.19
N ALA A 110 32.16 -18.96 -0.26
CA ALA A 110 32.12 -20.40 0.03
C ALA A 110 31.81 -21.25 -1.21
N LEU A 111 30.85 -20.84 -2.04
CA LEU A 111 30.53 -21.51 -3.29
C LEU A 111 31.70 -21.49 -4.30
N GLN A 112 32.38 -20.34 -4.44
CA GLN A 112 33.54 -20.21 -5.34
C GLN A 112 34.71 -21.11 -4.90
N LEU A 113 34.97 -21.21 -3.59
CA LEU A 113 35.99 -22.09 -3.04
C LEU A 113 35.64 -23.56 -3.28
N ALA A 114 34.35 -23.92 -3.10
CA ALA A 114 33.88 -25.28 -3.37
C ALA A 114 34.06 -25.67 -4.84
N ASP A 115 33.74 -24.76 -5.78
CA ASP A 115 33.91 -25.02 -7.21
C ASP A 115 35.40 -25.17 -7.60
N ARG A 116 36.32 -24.49 -6.91
CA ARG A 116 37.78 -24.63 -7.07
C ARG A 116 38.36 -25.90 -6.44
N GLY A 117 37.59 -26.64 -5.65
CA GLY A 117 38.03 -27.86 -4.97
C GLY A 117 38.59 -27.65 -3.56
N ASP A 118 38.65 -26.40 -3.08
CA ASP A 118 39.06 -26.09 -1.71
C ASP A 118 37.86 -26.21 -0.76
N LEU A 119 37.48 -27.46 -0.51
CA LEU A 119 36.29 -27.79 0.27
C LEU A 119 36.43 -27.38 1.75
N HIS A 120 37.65 -27.33 2.28
CA HIS A 120 37.87 -26.95 3.68
C HIS A 120 37.71 -25.43 3.88
N ALA A 121 38.29 -24.62 2.99
CA ALA A 121 38.08 -23.17 3.04
C ALA A 121 36.61 -22.80 2.75
N ALA A 122 35.94 -23.55 1.86
CA ALA A 122 34.51 -23.36 1.60
C ALA A 122 33.64 -23.57 2.86
N GLU A 123 33.93 -24.60 3.66
CA GLU A 123 33.23 -24.86 4.92
C GLU A 123 33.49 -23.77 5.96
N ALA A 124 34.75 -23.32 6.10
CA ALA A 124 35.11 -22.23 7.02
C ALA A 124 34.38 -20.92 6.69
N ARG A 125 34.26 -20.56 5.40
CA ARG A 125 33.50 -19.37 4.97
C ARG A 125 32.00 -19.50 5.20
N LEU A 126 31.46 -20.71 5.05
CA LEU A 126 30.05 -20.97 5.32
C LEU A 126 29.73 -20.87 6.82
N GLU A 127 30.65 -21.29 7.69
CA GLU A 127 30.56 -21.14 9.15
C GLU A 127 30.66 -19.68 9.61
N GLU A 128 31.55 -18.90 8.97
CA GLU A 128 31.64 -17.45 9.16
C GLU A 128 30.33 -16.75 8.76
N ALA A 129 29.71 -17.19 7.65
CA ALA A 129 28.40 -16.69 7.22
C ALA A 129 27.26 -17.05 8.19
N ALA A 130 27.30 -18.24 8.80
CA ALA A 130 26.33 -18.66 9.82
C ALA A 130 26.44 -17.79 11.08
N SER A 131 27.67 -17.46 11.49
CA SER A 131 27.93 -16.60 12.64
C SER A 131 27.41 -15.17 12.42
N ALA A 132 27.46 -14.67 11.18
CA ALA A 132 26.94 -13.36 10.81
C ALA A 132 25.40 -13.31 10.70
N ALA A 133 24.74 -14.41 10.33
CA ALA A 133 23.29 -14.51 10.17
C ALA A 133 22.77 -15.95 10.43
N PRO A 134 22.52 -16.33 11.70
CA PRO A 134 22.25 -17.71 12.09
C PRO A 134 20.93 -18.30 11.55
N ASP A 135 19.93 -17.46 11.28
CA ASP A 135 18.59 -17.91 10.86
C ASP A 135 18.37 -17.89 9.33
N ASN A 136 19.44 -17.83 8.52
CA ASN A 136 19.29 -17.71 7.08
C ASN A 136 18.98 -19.08 6.41
N PRO A 137 17.84 -19.25 5.72
CA PRO A 137 17.44 -20.53 5.12
C PRO A 137 18.37 -21.01 3.98
N ASP A 138 19.14 -20.11 3.37
CA ASP A 138 20.04 -20.44 2.26
C ASP A 138 21.30 -21.20 2.70
N HIS A 139 21.64 -21.14 4.00
CA HIS A 139 22.80 -21.82 4.56
C HIS A 139 22.77 -23.34 4.25
N ALA A 140 21.61 -23.97 4.45
CA ALA A 140 21.43 -25.40 4.18
C ALA A 140 21.58 -25.76 2.68
N ALA A 141 21.34 -24.82 1.77
CA ALA A 141 21.51 -25.05 0.34
C ALA A 141 22.99 -25.08 -0.06
N VAL A 142 23.79 -24.15 0.46
CA VAL A 142 25.25 -24.10 0.22
C VAL A 142 25.94 -25.32 0.82
N GLU A 143 25.53 -25.74 2.02
CA GLU A 143 26.06 -26.95 2.66
C GLU A 143 25.85 -28.21 1.81
N ARG A 144 24.64 -28.38 1.23
CA ARG A 144 24.35 -29.50 0.31
C ARG A 144 25.26 -29.49 -0.91
N ARG A 145 25.58 -28.31 -1.45
CA ARG A 145 26.47 -28.17 -2.62
C ARG A 145 27.90 -28.58 -2.30
N ILE A 146 28.43 -28.14 -1.15
CA ILE A 146 29.78 -28.53 -0.68
C ILE A 146 29.87 -30.05 -0.51
N ARG A 147 28.87 -30.69 0.12
CA ARG A 147 28.82 -32.16 0.24
C ARG A 147 28.81 -32.87 -1.11
N ALA A 148 28.04 -32.36 -2.08
CA ALA A 148 27.98 -32.96 -3.42
C ALA A 148 29.36 -32.95 -4.11
N ARG A 149 30.13 -31.85 -3.95
CA ARG A 149 31.47 -31.75 -4.53
C ARG A 149 32.48 -32.69 -3.86
N ARG A 150 32.39 -32.88 -2.54
CA ARG A 150 33.18 -33.87 -1.80
C ARG A 150 32.99 -35.29 -2.35
N ASN A 151 31.75 -35.67 -2.63
CA ASN A 151 31.45 -36.99 -3.20
C ASN A 151 32.06 -37.17 -4.61
N ALA A 152 32.03 -36.14 -5.45
CA ALA A 152 32.64 -36.18 -6.78
C ALA A 152 34.16 -36.37 -6.71
N LEU A 153 34.84 -35.67 -5.79
CA LEU A 153 36.28 -35.83 -5.59
C LEU A 153 36.66 -37.27 -5.21
N GLY A 154 35.85 -37.92 -4.35
CA GLY A 154 36.05 -39.32 -4.01
C GLY A 154 35.96 -40.27 -5.22
N GLN A 155 35.12 -39.96 -6.21
CA GLN A 155 35.03 -40.75 -7.46
C GLN A 155 36.27 -40.56 -8.34
N ASP A 156 36.79 -39.33 -8.45
CA ASP A 156 37.99 -39.04 -9.22
C ASP A 156 39.24 -39.73 -8.64
N VAL A 157 39.35 -39.80 -7.31
CA VAL A 157 40.41 -40.56 -6.62
C VAL A 157 40.35 -42.05 -6.96
N GLU A 158 39.16 -42.64 -7.00
CA GLU A 158 38.99 -44.06 -7.32
C GLU A 158 39.32 -44.36 -8.79
N GLN A 159 39.00 -43.43 -9.71
CA GLN A 159 39.42 -43.54 -11.10
C GLN A 159 40.95 -43.49 -11.26
N LEU A 160 41.65 -42.62 -10.51
CA LEU A 160 43.12 -42.58 -10.54
C LEU A 160 43.72 -43.89 -10.00
N ARG A 161 43.17 -44.47 -8.93
CA ARG A 161 43.59 -45.79 -8.43
C ARG A 161 43.40 -46.89 -9.46
N SER A 162 42.27 -46.88 -10.16
CA SER A 162 42.01 -47.83 -11.25
C SER A 162 42.99 -47.67 -12.41
N ALA A 163 43.31 -46.44 -12.81
CA ALA A 163 44.31 -46.17 -13.85
C ALA A 163 45.73 -46.57 -13.42
N LEU A 164 46.08 -46.36 -12.15
CA LEU A 164 47.33 -46.82 -11.54
C LEU A 164 47.44 -48.34 -11.46
N ALA A 165 46.33 -49.08 -11.48
CA ALA A 165 46.35 -50.53 -11.55
C ALA A 165 46.58 -51.08 -12.97
N GLY A 166 46.33 -50.27 -14.01
CA GLY A 166 46.57 -50.62 -15.41
C GLY A 166 48.03 -50.41 -15.85
N ASP A 167 48.42 -51.03 -16.97
CA ASP A 167 49.75 -50.89 -17.58
C ASP A 167 49.83 -49.79 -18.66
N ASP A 168 48.74 -49.07 -18.91
CA ASP A 168 48.71 -47.99 -19.90
C ASP A 168 49.05 -46.62 -19.27
N PRO A 169 50.26 -46.07 -19.50
CA PRO A 169 50.62 -44.75 -18.98
C PRO A 169 49.78 -43.61 -19.57
N ASN A 170 49.09 -43.81 -20.71
CA ASN A 170 48.21 -42.79 -21.27
C ASN A 170 46.90 -42.64 -20.49
N ALA A 171 46.43 -43.72 -19.85
CA ALA A 171 45.24 -43.70 -19.01
C ALA A 171 45.42 -42.87 -17.72
N LEU A 172 46.67 -42.61 -17.30
CA LEU A 172 46.98 -41.80 -16.11
C LEU A 172 46.74 -40.30 -16.35
N ARG A 173 46.94 -39.80 -17.58
CA ARG A 173 46.93 -38.35 -17.87
C ARG A 173 45.58 -37.65 -17.56
N PRO A 174 44.40 -38.18 -17.97
CA PRO A 174 43.12 -37.52 -17.71
C PRO A 174 42.73 -37.50 -16.24
N ALA A 175 43.12 -38.53 -15.48
CA ALA A 175 42.86 -38.63 -14.05
C ALA A 175 43.72 -37.62 -13.26
N LEU A 176 44.99 -37.46 -13.65
CA LEU A 176 45.90 -36.47 -13.04
C LEU A 176 45.41 -35.03 -13.26
N ALA A 177 44.89 -34.70 -14.44
CA ALA A 177 44.37 -33.36 -14.74
C ALA A 177 43.14 -32.99 -13.89
N ARG A 178 42.25 -33.95 -13.59
CA ARG A 178 41.07 -33.73 -12.75
C ARG A 178 41.41 -33.54 -11.25
N LEU A 179 42.52 -34.12 -10.81
CA LEU A 179 42.97 -34.09 -9.42
C LEU A 179 44.03 -33.01 -9.11
N ALA A 180 44.50 -32.28 -10.12
CA ALA A 180 45.52 -31.23 -9.97
C ALA A 180 45.11 -30.11 -8.98
N GLY A 181 43.81 -29.83 -8.86
CA GLY A 181 43.28 -28.84 -7.89
C GLY A 181 43.10 -29.36 -6.46
N ALA A 182 43.37 -30.64 -6.21
CA ALA A 182 43.22 -31.29 -4.91
C ALA A 182 44.55 -31.84 -4.34
N ALA A 183 45.68 -31.35 -4.88
CA ALA A 183 47.02 -31.83 -4.52
C ALA A 183 47.38 -31.63 -3.03
N ASP A 184 46.71 -30.71 -2.34
CA ASP A 184 46.91 -30.45 -0.91
C ASP A 184 46.30 -31.54 -0.01
N GLN A 185 45.52 -32.48 -0.56
CA GLN A 185 45.01 -33.63 0.19
C GLN A 185 46.08 -34.73 0.26
N PRO A 186 46.46 -35.21 1.45
CA PRO A 186 47.55 -36.19 1.62
C PRO A 186 47.38 -37.46 0.79
N ASP A 187 46.15 -38.00 0.75
CA ASP A 187 45.82 -39.22 0.00
C ASP A 187 45.92 -39.02 -1.52
N VAL A 188 45.65 -37.80 -2.01
CA VAL A 188 45.79 -37.44 -3.43
C VAL A 188 47.26 -37.24 -3.76
N ALA A 189 48.02 -36.55 -2.91
CA ALA A 189 49.45 -36.30 -3.10
C ALA A 189 50.27 -37.60 -3.24
N GLU A 190 49.97 -38.61 -2.43
CA GLU A 190 50.62 -39.93 -2.50
C GLU A 190 50.34 -40.63 -3.84
N LEU A 191 49.08 -40.63 -4.30
CA LEU A 191 48.70 -41.22 -5.59
C LEU A 191 49.34 -40.48 -6.77
N LEU A 192 49.45 -39.15 -6.70
CA LEU A 192 50.14 -38.34 -7.71
C LEU A 192 51.64 -38.69 -7.79
N ALA A 193 52.30 -38.95 -6.66
CA ALA A 193 53.70 -39.35 -6.61
C ALA A 193 53.95 -40.72 -7.28
N VAL A 194 53.08 -41.71 -7.00
CA VAL A 194 53.17 -43.05 -7.63
C VAL A 194 52.95 -42.97 -9.15
N ALA A 195 52.00 -42.16 -9.61
CA ALA A 195 51.77 -41.93 -11.03
C ALA A 195 52.98 -41.27 -11.72
N SER A 196 53.65 -40.35 -11.02
CA SER A 196 54.86 -39.66 -11.49
C SER A 196 55.99 -40.64 -11.79
N GLU A 197 56.27 -41.57 -10.87
CA GLU A 197 57.36 -42.54 -10.99
C GLU A 197 57.15 -43.50 -12.19
N ARG A 198 55.92 -43.99 -12.37
CA ARG A 198 55.55 -44.86 -13.50
C ARG A 198 55.75 -44.16 -14.84
N LEU A 199 55.32 -42.91 -14.96
CA LEU A 199 55.52 -42.10 -16.17
C LEU A 199 57.02 -41.88 -16.45
N ALA A 200 57.83 -41.61 -15.43
CA ALA A 200 59.26 -41.37 -15.58
C ALA A 200 60.02 -42.57 -16.14
N SER A 201 59.68 -43.79 -15.67
CA SER A 201 60.28 -45.04 -16.14
C SER A 201 59.97 -45.30 -17.63
N ALA A 202 58.72 -45.07 -18.06
CA ALA A 202 58.31 -45.22 -19.45
C ALA A 202 59.08 -44.28 -20.41
N PHE A 203 59.30 -43.02 -20.01
CA PHE A 203 60.07 -42.06 -20.81
C PHE A 203 61.56 -42.42 -20.92
N ALA A 204 62.19 -42.88 -19.84
CA ALA A 204 63.60 -43.28 -19.85
C ALA A 204 63.87 -44.45 -20.82
N SER A 205 62.96 -45.43 -20.87
CA SER A 205 63.04 -46.58 -21.80
C SER A 205 62.95 -46.15 -23.27
N ARG A 206 62.04 -45.22 -23.59
CA ARG A 206 61.86 -44.70 -24.95
C ARG A 206 63.05 -43.86 -25.43
N LEU A 207 63.67 -43.07 -24.56
CA LEU A 207 64.88 -42.31 -24.90
C LEU A 207 66.07 -43.22 -25.21
N GLY A 208 66.21 -44.35 -24.52
CA GLY A 208 67.31 -45.30 -24.74
C GLY A 208 67.24 -46.05 -26.08
N SER A 209 66.06 -46.17 -26.68
CA SER A 209 65.84 -46.91 -27.94
C SER A 209 65.82 -46.02 -29.19
N ALA A 210 65.92 -44.70 -29.04
CA ALA A 210 65.96 -43.77 -30.17
C ALA A 210 67.36 -43.71 -30.82
N HIS A 211 67.41 -43.93 -32.14
CA HIS A 211 68.65 -44.04 -32.93
C HIS A 211 68.89 -42.87 -33.89
N ASP A 212 67.86 -42.09 -34.21
CA ASP A 212 67.97 -40.86 -35.00
C ASP A 212 67.53 -39.63 -34.18
N SER A 213 67.82 -38.44 -34.71
CA SER A 213 67.54 -37.17 -34.04
C SER A 213 66.04 -36.83 -33.96
N GLU A 214 65.20 -37.41 -34.82
CA GLU A 214 63.76 -37.14 -34.89
C GLU A 214 62.99 -37.96 -33.83
N ALA A 215 63.32 -39.24 -33.70
CA ALA A 215 62.81 -40.12 -32.67
C ALA A 215 63.19 -39.63 -31.26
N VAL A 216 64.41 -39.11 -31.08
CA VAL A 216 64.82 -38.45 -29.83
C VAL A 216 63.96 -37.20 -29.56
N GLY A 217 63.69 -36.38 -30.58
CA GLY A 217 62.87 -35.18 -30.45
C GLY A 217 61.43 -35.45 -29.99
N SER A 218 60.76 -36.42 -30.62
CA SER A 218 59.37 -36.79 -30.31
C SER A 218 59.20 -37.24 -28.86
N VAL A 219 60.14 -38.02 -28.32
CA VAL A 219 60.06 -38.49 -26.92
C VAL A 219 60.27 -37.34 -25.92
N LEU A 220 61.06 -36.32 -26.28
CA LEU A 220 61.29 -35.14 -25.43
C LEU A 220 60.07 -34.21 -25.36
N ASP A 221 59.30 -34.09 -26.45
CA ASP A 221 58.10 -33.25 -26.48
C ASP A 221 56.98 -33.84 -25.59
N GLU A 222 56.76 -35.15 -25.67
CA GLU A 222 55.81 -35.84 -24.80
C GLU A 222 56.21 -35.77 -23.30
N LEU A 223 57.51 -35.80 -23.01
CA LEU A 223 58.03 -35.62 -21.64
C LEU A 223 57.77 -34.20 -21.12
N ALA A 224 57.84 -33.18 -21.98
CA ALA A 224 57.55 -31.80 -21.61
C ALA A 224 56.08 -31.57 -21.27
N GLU A 225 55.16 -32.16 -22.07
CA GLU A 225 53.72 -32.13 -21.80
C GLU A 225 53.40 -32.80 -20.46
N ALA A 226 53.94 -34.00 -20.22
CA ALA A 226 53.74 -34.72 -18.96
C ALA A 226 54.29 -33.94 -17.74
N ARG A 227 55.41 -33.22 -17.89
CA ARG A 227 55.98 -32.35 -16.84
C ARG A 227 55.08 -31.18 -16.44
N SER A 228 54.21 -30.70 -17.33
CA SER A 228 53.27 -29.60 -17.03
C SER A 228 52.15 -30.01 -16.08
N VAL A 229 51.73 -31.27 -16.16
CA VAL A 229 50.70 -31.87 -15.30
C VAL A 229 51.32 -32.51 -14.06
N CYS A 230 52.61 -32.87 -14.13
CA CYS A 230 53.30 -33.67 -13.13
C CYS A 230 54.74 -33.17 -12.89
N PRO A 231 54.93 -32.13 -12.05
CA PRO A 231 56.23 -31.49 -11.82
C PRO A 231 57.35 -32.45 -11.34
N GLY A 232 56.99 -33.53 -10.64
CA GLY A 232 57.93 -34.55 -10.13
C GLY A 232 58.80 -35.23 -11.20
N LEU A 233 58.37 -35.23 -12.47
CA LEU A 233 59.12 -35.79 -13.61
C LEU A 233 60.42 -35.04 -13.94
N GLN A 234 60.64 -33.84 -13.39
CA GLN A 234 61.85 -33.07 -13.63
C GLN A 234 63.09 -33.64 -12.93
N GLN A 235 62.93 -34.34 -11.80
CA GLN A 235 64.04 -34.73 -10.92
C GLN A 235 64.44 -36.21 -11.01
N HIS A 236 63.83 -36.98 -11.93
CA HIS A 236 64.00 -38.42 -12.00
C HIS A 236 65.35 -38.84 -12.63
N ARG A 237 66.17 -39.60 -11.87
CA ARG A 237 67.55 -39.98 -12.26
C ARG A 237 67.65 -40.79 -13.55
N GLY A 238 66.65 -41.64 -13.84
CA GLY A 238 66.64 -42.49 -15.04
C GLY A 238 66.54 -41.70 -16.35
N ILE A 239 65.84 -40.56 -16.34
CA ILE A 239 65.73 -39.67 -17.50
C ILE A 239 67.08 -38.98 -17.74
N ALA A 240 67.76 -38.54 -16.69
CA ALA A 240 69.06 -37.86 -16.80
C ALA A 240 70.17 -38.74 -17.43
N ALA A 241 70.23 -40.03 -17.08
CA ALA A 241 71.22 -40.95 -17.64
C ALA A 241 70.99 -41.26 -19.13
N ALA A 242 69.73 -41.37 -19.56
CA ALA A 242 69.39 -41.61 -20.96
C ALA A 242 69.80 -40.41 -21.85
N LEU A 243 69.68 -39.19 -21.34
CA LEU A 243 70.09 -37.97 -22.05
C LEU A 243 71.61 -37.90 -22.30
N ASP A 244 72.43 -38.41 -21.39
CA ASP A 244 73.90 -38.42 -21.52
C ASP A 244 74.42 -39.31 -22.64
N ALA A 245 73.78 -40.46 -22.87
CA ALA A 245 74.17 -41.37 -23.94
C ALA A 245 73.80 -40.82 -25.34
N VAL A 246 72.74 -40.03 -25.43
CA VAL A 246 72.35 -39.36 -26.68
C VAL A 246 73.33 -38.22 -27.02
N ALA A 247 73.77 -37.48 -26.00
CA ALA A 247 74.70 -36.36 -26.10
C ALA A 247 76.03 -36.70 -26.80
N GLU A 248 76.67 -37.80 -26.43
CA GLU A 248 77.98 -38.20 -26.99
C GLU A 248 77.90 -38.60 -28.48
N ARG A 249 76.83 -39.31 -28.87
CA ARG A 249 76.60 -39.73 -30.27
C ARG A 249 76.44 -38.53 -31.20
N CYS A 250 75.67 -37.54 -30.74
CA CYS A 250 75.43 -36.27 -31.42
C CYS A 250 76.73 -35.46 -31.68
N ALA A 251 77.65 -35.42 -30.71
CA ALA A 251 78.90 -34.66 -30.84
C ALA A 251 79.87 -35.23 -31.89
N ALA A 252 79.89 -36.55 -32.10
CA ALA A 252 80.73 -37.20 -33.11
C ALA A 252 80.28 -36.84 -34.54
N ARG A 253 78.97 -36.72 -34.76
CA ARG A 253 78.37 -36.48 -36.07
C ARG A 253 78.57 -35.04 -36.56
N LEU A 254 78.50 -34.06 -35.65
CA LEU A 254 78.79 -32.64 -35.94
C LEU A 254 80.20 -32.40 -36.50
N ARG A 255 81.21 -33.09 -35.97
CA ARG A 255 82.61 -32.92 -36.43
C ARG A 255 82.80 -33.44 -37.87
N ALA A 256 82.11 -34.53 -38.23
CA ALA A 256 82.20 -35.11 -39.57
C ALA A 256 81.59 -34.18 -40.64
N LEU A 257 80.48 -33.52 -40.32
CA LEU A 257 79.79 -32.58 -41.22
C LEU A 257 80.57 -31.27 -41.43
N GLY A 258 81.33 -30.81 -40.42
CA GLY A 258 82.23 -29.66 -40.56
C GLY A 258 83.33 -29.85 -41.60
N ALA A 259 83.87 -31.07 -41.68
CA ALA A 259 84.96 -31.39 -42.59
C ALA A 259 84.51 -31.49 -44.06
N SER A 260 83.24 -31.84 -44.32
CA SER A 260 82.70 -31.99 -45.69
C SER A 260 82.28 -30.66 -46.32
N GLY A 261 82.22 -29.57 -45.55
CA GLY A 261 81.65 -28.30 -46.00
C GLY A 261 80.13 -28.31 -46.20
N ASP A 262 79.46 -29.37 -45.75
CA ASP A 262 78.01 -29.51 -45.78
C ASP A 262 77.36 -28.68 -44.66
N LEU A 263 77.22 -27.38 -44.91
CA LEU A 263 76.64 -26.43 -43.96
C LEU A 263 75.20 -26.78 -43.57
N GLN A 264 74.43 -27.38 -44.48
CA GLN A 264 73.03 -27.75 -44.23
C GLN A 264 72.93 -29.01 -43.36
N GLY A 265 73.76 -30.02 -43.64
CA GLY A 265 73.88 -31.19 -42.76
C GLY A 265 74.35 -30.81 -41.36
N LEU A 266 75.33 -29.90 -41.26
CA LEU A 266 75.87 -29.38 -40.00
C LEU A 266 74.81 -28.66 -39.16
N GLU A 267 73.91 -27.92 -39.81
CA GLU A 267 72.78 -27.24 -39.18
C GLU A 267 71.72 -28.21 -38.65
N VAL A 268 71.30 -29.20 -39.46
CA VAL A 268 70.30 -30.20 -39.06
C VAL A 268 70.78 -30.98 -37.85
N GLU A 269 72.05 -31.39 -37.87
CA GLU A 269 72.65 -32.09 -36.74
C GLU A 269 72.76 -31.15 -35.52
N ALA A 270 73.19 -29.90 -35.70
CA ALA A 270 73.34 -28.90 -34.63
C ALA A 270 72.04 -28.63 -33.86
N ARG A 271 70.89 -28.56 -34.55
CA ARG A 271 69.58 -28.37 -33.90
C ARG A 271 69.15 -29.59 -33.08
N GLY A 272 69.37 -30.80 -33.60
CA GLY A 272 69.10 -32.05 -32.87
C GLY A 272 70.01 -32.18 -31.64
N VAL A 273 71.28 -31.82 -31.80
CA VAL A 273 72.30 -31.84 -30.74
C VAL A 273 72.01 -30.78 -29.65
N HIS A 274 71.54 -29.57 -30.01
CA HIS A 274 71.26 -28.49 -29.06
C HIS A 274 70.20 -28.86 -28.02
N ARG A 275 69.11 -29.52 -28.44
CA ARG A 275 68.03 -29.97 -27.53
C ARG A 275 68.54 -30.97 -26.50
N VAL A 276 69.55 -31.76 -26.85
CA VAL A 276 70.14 -32.80 -25.99
C VAL A 276 71.26 -32.25 -25.10
N LEU A 277 72.08 -31.29 -25.60
CA LEU A 277 73.32 -30.85 -24.94
C LEU A 277 73.20 -29.62 -24.03
N ARG A 278 72.03 -28.98 -23.92
CA ARG A 278 71.82 -27.77 -23.10
C ARG A 278 72.18 -27.95 -21.62
N GLU A 279 72.23 -29.19 -21.13
CA GLU A 279 72.41 -29.50 -19.71
C GLU A 279 73.82 -30.04 -19.32
N ARG A 280 74.81 -30.17 -20.25
CA ARG A 280 76.12 -30.81 -19.97
C ARG A 280 77.36 -29.99 -20.37
N ARG A 281 78.40 -29.99 -19.50
CA ARG A 281 79.58 -29.08 -19.54
C ARG A 281 80.74 -29.41 -20.52
N PRO A 282 81.11 -30.67 -20.85
CA PRO A 282 82.37 -30.94 -21.57
C PRO A 282 82.36 -30.75 -23.10
N LEU A 283 81.22 -30.38 -23.71
CA LEU A 283 81.10 -30.15 -25.16
C LEU A 283 80.78 -28.68 -25.53
N ARG A 284 80.98 -27.77 -24.57
CA ARG A 284 80.47 -26.39 -24.61
C ARG A 284 80.92 -25.60 -25.84
N ALA A 285 82.18 -25.67 -26.26
CA ALA A 285 82.67 -24.88 -27.40
C ALA A 285 82.09 -25.33 -28.76
N LEU A 286 81.93 -26.64 -28.97
CA LEU A 286 81.29 -27.18 -30.17
C LEU A 286 79.78 -26.91 -30.17
N CYS A 287 79.15 -27.03 -28.99
CA CYS A 287 77.77 -26.62 -28.80
C CYS A 287 77.58 -25.13 -29.08
N GLU A 288 78.45 -24.27 -28.56
CA GLU A 288 78.36 -22.82 -28.69
C GLU A 288 78.62 -22.38 -30.13
N GLY A 289 79.62 -22.94 -30.81
CA GLY A 289 79.84 -22.70 -32.24
C GLY A 289 78.67 -23.18 -33.11
N ALA A 290 78.14 -24.38 -32.85
CA ALA A 290 76.99 -24.91 -33.58
C ALA A 290 75.69 -24.13 -33.28
N GLN A 291 75.53 -23.67 -32.04
CA GLN A 291 74.43 -22.77 -31.62
C GLN A 291 74.53 -21.41 -32.27
N LEU A 292 75.74 -20.87 -32.42
CA LEU A 292 75.96 -19.59 -33.10
C LEU A 292 75.73 -19.72 -34.60
N LEU A 293 76.05 -20.86 -35.22
CA LEU A 293 75.73 -21.14 -36.63
C LEU A 293 74.24 -21.35 -36.86
N ALA A 294 73.60 -22.25 -36.11
CA ALA A 294 72.17 -22.48 -36.17
C ALA A 294 71.41 -21.21 -35.81
N GLY A 295 71.85 -20.50 -34.77
CA GLY A 295 71.32 -19.21 -34.35
C GLY A 295 71.54 -18.12 -35.39
N ALA A 296 72.65 -18.09 -36.11
CA ALA A 296 72.87 -17.14 -37.19
C ALA A 296 71.96 -17.43 -38.40
N GLN A 297 71.71 -18.69 -38.74
CA GLN A 297 70.76 -19.04 -39.79
C GLN A 297 69.32 -18.80 -39.38
N GLU A 298 68.96 -19.11 -38.13
CA GLU A 298 67.67 -18.76 -37.55
C GLU A 298 67.49 -17.24 -37.48
N GLN A 299 68.54 -16.47 -37.17
CA GLN A 299 68.52 -15.00 -37.19
C GLN A 299 68.48 -14.44 -38.62
N ARG A 300 69.15 -15.08 -39.59
CA ARG A 300 69.06 -14.74 -41.01
C ARG A 300 67.65 -15.01 -41.54
N SER A 301 67.09 -16.17 -41.19
CA SER A 301 65.72 -16.57 -41.48
C SER A 301 64.70 -15.76 -40.68
N GLY A 302 65.10 -15.20 -39.54
CA GLY A 302 64.35 -14.26 -38.72
C GLY A 302 64.60 -12.79 -39.08
N GLY A 303 65.44 -12.53 -40.10
CA GLY A 303 65.83 -11.23 -40.63
C GLY A 303 66.52 -10.26 -39.67
N ASP A 304 67.12 -10.74 -38.59
CA ASP A 304 68.06 -9.97 -37.77
C ASP A 304 69.47 -10.08 -38.39
N LEU A 305 69.67 -9.37 -39.50
CA LEU A 305 70.89 -9.46 -40.31
C LEU A 305 72.14 -9.08 -39.52
N GLY A 306 72.03 -8.09 -38.63
CA GLY A 306 73.13 -7.64 -37.78
C GLY A 306 73.57 -8.71 -36.78
N ARG A 307 72.62 -9.32 -36.06
CA ARG A 307 72.95 -10.43 -35.14
C ARG A 307 73.39 -11.68 -35.88
N ALA A 308 72.76 -12.00 -37.02
CA ALA A 308 73.18 -13.12 -37.85
C ALA A 308 74.65 -12.97 -38.28
N ARG A 309 75.06 -11.76 -38.68
CA ARG A 309 76.45 -11.44 -39.04
C ARG A 309 77.40 -11.60 -37.84
N GLU A 310 77.03 -11.09 -36.66
CA GLU A 310 77.83 -11.26 -35.43
C GLU A 310 77.93 -12.71 -34.97
N ALA A 311 76.85 -13.48 -35.08
CA ALA A 311 76.82 -14.88 -34.72
C ALA A 311 77.62 -15.74 -35.72
N MET A 312 77.56 -15.45 -37.02
CA MET A 312 78.44 -16.07 -38.02
C MET A 312 79.91 -15.73 -37.77
N GLN A 313 80.23 -14.50 -37.37
CA GLN A 313 81.59 -14.10 -36.99
C GLN A 313 82.12 -14.98 -35.84
N ARG A 314 81.36 -15.07 -34.74
CA ARG A 314 81.78 -15.85 -33.57
C ARG A 314 81.80 -17.35 -33.84
N ALA A 315 80.88 -17.86 -34.66
CA ALA A 315 80.87 -19.26 -35.05
C ALA A 315 82.07 -19.60 -35.94
N ALA A 316 82.46 -18.70 -36.84
CA ALA A 316 83.67 -18.84 -37.65
C ALA A 316 84.93 -18.90 -36.77
N GLU A 317 85.00 -18.09 -35.72
CA GLU A 317 86.10 -18.08 -34.74
C GLU A 317 86.17 -19.38 -33.91
N LEU A 318 85.03 -19.89 -33.44
CA LEU A 318 84.96 -21.08 -32.58
C LEU A 318 85.13 -22.41 -33.33
N LEU A 319 84.64 -22.48 -34.57
CA LEU A 319 84.67 -23.71 -35.38
C LEU A 319 85.80 -23.72 -36.40
N GLN A 320 86.42 -22.57 -36.69
CA GLN A 320 87.52 -22.39 -37.63
C GLN A 320 87.20 -22.91 -39.05
N LEU A 321 85.95 -22.73 -39.51
CA LEU A 321 85.47 -23.21 -40.81
C LEU A 321 85.42 -22.09 -41.86
N ALA A 322 86.18 -22.24 -42.96
CA ALA A 322 86.29 -21.23 -44.03
C ALA A 322 84.97 -20.95 -44.80
N ALA A 323 84.01 -21.88 -44.76
CA ALA A 323 82.71 -21.69 -45.40
C ALA A 323 81.83 -20.65 -44.68
N VAL A 324 82.04 -20.45 -43.37
CA VAL A 324 81.26 -19.51 -42.54
C VAL A 324 81.67 -18.06 -42.83
N GLU A 325 82.95 -17.80 -43.10
CA GLU A 325 83.46 -16.46 -43.42
C GLU A 325 82.90 -15.87 -44.73
N ARG A 326 82.67 -16.71 -45.75
CA ARG A 326 82.08 -16.24 -47.03
C ARG A 326 80.65 -15.74 -46.86
N GLN A 327 79.80 -16.46 -46.11
CA GLN A 327 78.42 -16.04 -45.86
C GLN A 327 78.33 -14.75 -45.04
N ARG A 328 79.30 -14.49 -44.16
CA ARG A 328 79.36 -13.25 -43.39
C ARG A 328 79.48 -12.00 -44.28
N ALA A 329 80.31 -12.07 -45.33
CA ALA A 329 80.53 -10.94 -46.22
C ALA A 329 79.26 -10.58 -47.03
N GLU A 330 78.53 -11.59 -47.50
CA GLU A 330 77.25 -11.38 -48.21
C GLU A 330 76.19 -10.71 -47.32
N LEU A 331 76.07 -11.13 -46.06
CA LEU A 331 75.12 -10.53 -45.10
C LEU A 331 75.37 -9.04 -44.85
N ALA A 332 76.64 -8.60 -44.82
CA ALA A 332 76.99 -7.21 -44.59
C ALA A 332 76.53 -6.26 -45.72
N GLU A 333 76.59 -6.71 -46.98
CA GLU A 333 76.13 -5.90 -48.11
C GLU A 333 74.60 -5.71 -48.09
N HIS A 334 73.87 -6.73 -47.67
CA HIS A 334 72.41 -6.69 -47.58
C HIS A 334 71.90 -5.78 -46.44
N GLU A 335 72.58 -5.78 -45.30
CA GLU A 335 72.29 -4.89 -44.16
C GLU A 335 72.35 -3.41 -44.58
N ALA A 336 73.41 -3.01 -45.30
CA ALA A 336 73.57 -1.63 -45.76
C ALA A 336 72.44 -1.15 -46.71
N ARG A 337 71.93 -2.04 -47.59
CA ARG A 337 70.81 -1.70 -48.48
C ARG A 337 69.50 -1.52 -47.70
N ALA A 338 69.27 -2.30 -46.66
CA ALA A 338 68.08 -2.20 -45.81
C ALA A 338 68.03 -0.90 -45.00
N GLU A 339 69.15 -0.46 -44.43
CA GLU A 339 69.24 0.79 -43.68
C GLU A 339 68.92 2.02 -44.55
N ALA A 340 69.43 2.04 -45.79
CA ALA A 340 69.16 3.13 -46.73
C ALA A 340 67.68 3.24 -47.11
N ALA A 341 66.98 2.11 -47.27
CA ALA A 341 65.55 2.09 -47.54
C ALA A 341 64.71 2.57 -46.34
N LEU A 342 65.08 2.15 -45.12
CA LEU A 342 64.43 2.64 -43.88
C LEU A 342 64.52 4.16 -43.73
N ALA A 343 65.70 4.73 -43.97
CA ALA A 343 65.92 6.17 -43.86
C ALA A 343 65.00 6.95 -44.82
N ARG A 344 64.94 6.53 -46.10
CA ARG A 344 64.07 7.16 -47.11
C ARG A 344 62.59 7.04 -46.78
N SER A 345 62.15 5.86 -46.35
CA SER A 345 60.76 5.62 -45.94
C SER A 345 60.33 6.54 -44.79
N ARG A 346 61.19 6.72 -43.78
CA ARG A 346 60.90 7.61 -42.64
C ARG A 346 60.74 9.07 -43.06
N THR A 347 61.54 9.55 -44.02
CA THR A 347 61.39 10.91 -44.57
C THR A 347 60.03 11.08 -45.26
N LEU A 348 59.64 10.14 -46.12
CA LEU A 348 58.34 10.18 -46.82
C LEU A 348 57.15 10.08 -45.85
N ALA A 349 57.28 9.28 -44.79
CA ALA A 349 56.26 9.17 -43.74
C ALA A 349 56.09 10.48 -42.96
N ALA A 350 57.19 11.19 -42.67
CA ALA A 350 57.15 12.50 -42.02
C ALA A 350 56.47 13.57 -42.90
N GLU A 351 56.56 13.44 -44.22
CA GLU A 351 55.83 14.26 -45.20
C GLU A 351 54.36 13.85 -45.38
N GLY A 352 53.89 12.80 -44.69
CA GLY A 352 52.52 12.30 -44.77
C GLY A 352 52.23 11.37 -45.97
N LYS A 353 53.25 11.04 -46.77
CA LYS A 353 53.15 10.17 -47.95
C LYS A 353 53.33 8.69 -47.58
N LEU A 354 52.37 8.17 -46.79
CA LEU A 354 52.45 6.80 -46.26
C LEU A 354 52.54 5.70 -47.34
N PRO A 355 51.79 5.76 -48.48
CA PRO A 355 51.92 4.77 -49.55
C PRO A 355 53.31 4.77 -50.18
N GLU A 356 53.83 5.95 -50.53
CA GLU A 356 55.16 6.10 -51.13
C GLU A 356 56.26 5.65 -50.16
N ALA A 357 56.08 5.89 -48.85
CA ALA A 357 56.98 5.41 -47.81
C ALA A 357 56.99 3.87 -47.72
N ARG A 358 55.85 3.21 -47.94
CA ARG A 358 55.71 1.76 -47.98
C ARG A 358 56.37 1.17 -49.24
N ASP A 359 56.16 1.79 -50.40
CA ASP A 359 56.71 1.35 -51.69
C ASP A 359 58.26 1.33 -51.68
N GLN A 360 58.91 2.18 -50.89
CA GLN A 360 60.38 2.16 -50.72
C GLN A 360 60.89 0.93 -49.97
N LEU A 361 60.08 0.32 -49.11
CA LEU A 361 60.47 -0.81 -48.26
C LEU A 361 60.17 -2.16 -48.94
N GLU A 362 59.16 -2.20 -49.81
CA GLU A 362 58.66 -3.43 -50.42
C GLU A 362 59.71 -4.19 -51.27
N PRO A 363 60.52 -3.56 -52.14
CA PRO A 363 61.56 -4.27 -52.90
C PRO A 363 62.63 -4.91 -52.01
N VAL A 364 62.96 -4.26 -50.88
CA VAL A 364 63.96 -4.79 -49.94
C VAL A 364 63.38 -5.92 -49.09
N LEU A 365 62.12 -5.78 -48.66
CA LEU A 365 61.38 -6.85 -47.99
C LEU A 365 61.11 -8.05 -48.91
N ALA A 366 60.89 -7.85 -50.20
CA ALA A 366 60.74 -8.97 -51.15
C ALA A 366 62.02 -9.81 -51.24
N ALA A 367 63.19 -9.18 -51.17
CA ALA A 367 64.47 -9.87 -51.10
C ALA A 367 64.76 -10.46 -49.71
N TRP A 368 64.23 -9.85 -48.64
CA TRP A 368 64.45 -10.25 -47.24
C TRP A 368 63.16 -10.19 -46.43
N PRO A 369 62.25 -11.17 -46.62
CA PRO A 369 60.88 -11.11 -46.08
C PRO A 369 60.81 -11.01 -44.56
N MET A 370 61.89 -11.40 -43.89
CA MET A 370 61.94 -11.56 -42.44
C MET A 370 62.63 -10.38 -41.74
N HIS A 371 63.11 -9.35 -42.46
CA HIS A 371 63.86 -8.25 -41.87
C HIS A 371 63.01 -7.41 -40.88
N GLU A 372 63.13 -7.71 -39.59
CA GLU A 372 62.24 -7.22 -38.53
C GLU A 372 62.13 -5.69 -38.46
N PRO A 373 63.22 -4.88 -38.54
CA PRO A 373 63.10 -3.43 -38.60
C PRO A 373 62.28 -2.89 -39.78
N LEU A 374 62.38 -3.53 -40.95
CA LEU A 374 61.66 -3.13 -42.17
C LEU A 374 60.18 -3.51 -42.05
N ARG A 375 59.90 -4.73 -41.58
CA ARG A 375 58.52 -5.20 -41.31
C ARG A 375 57.85 -4.33 -40.26
N ARG A 376 58.55 -4.01 -39.17
CA ARG A 376 58.05 -3.12 -38.12
C ARG A 376 57.77 -1.73 -38.67
N GLN A 377 58.64 -1.20 -39.54
CA GLN A 377 58.38 0.08 -40.17
C GLN A 377 57.15 0.03 -41.08
N VAL A 378 56.98 -1.02 -41.91
CA VAL A 378 55.76 -1.22 -42.71
C VAL A 378 54.53 -1.35 -41.82
N GLN A 379 54.60 -2.13 -40.74
CA GLN A 379 53.51 -2.27 -39.76
C GLN A 379 53.15 -0.93 -39.12
N ILE A 380 54.13 -0.08 -38.78
CA ILE A 380 53.88 1.27 -38.26
C ILE A 380 53.17 2.13 -39.32
N LEU A 381 53.61 2.09 -40.57
CA LEU A 381 52.99 2.84 -41.66
C LEU A 381 51.55 2.36 -41.90
N ASP A 382 51.31 1.05 -41.87
CA ASP A 382 49.99 0.44 -42.02
C ASP A 382 49.10 0.80 -40.84
N GLN A 383 49.60 0.72 -39.61
CA GLN A 383 48.86 1.14 -38.42
C GLN A 383 48.51 2.63 -38.47
N GLN A 384 49.42 3.49 -38.94
CA GLN A 384 49.16 4.92 -39.11
C GLN A 384 48.12 5.19 -40.21
N ALA A 385 48.17 4.46 -41.33
CA ALA A 385 47.19 4.54 -42.40
C ALA A 385 45.81 4.05 -41.92
N GLU A 386 45.76 2.89 -41.25
CA GLU A 386 44.55 2.34 -40.63
C GLU A 386 43.98 3.26 -39.54
N GLU A 387 44.82 3.90 -38.73
CA GLU A 387 44.37 4.85 -37.71
C GLU A 387 43.78 6.10 -38.35
N ARG A 388 44.42 6.67 -39.38
CA ARG A 388 43.86 7.79 -40.16
C ARG A 388 42.52 7.41 -40.79
N GLN A 389 42.44 6.23 -41.40
CA GLN A 389 41.21 5.72 -41.98
C GLN A 389 40.13 5.47 -40.94
N ARG A 390 40.46 4.88 -39.78
CA ARG A 390 39.53 4.69 -38.66
C ARG A 390 39.02 6.00 -38.11
N ARG A 391 39.88 7.02 -37.95
CA ARG A 391 39.47 8.36 -37.52
C ARG A 391 38.57 9.04 -38.56
N LEU A 392 38.85 8.86 -39.85
CA LEU A 392 37.98 9.36 -40.93
C LEU A 392 36.62 8.65 -40.93
N GLN A 393 36.59 7.33 -40.74
CA GLN A 393 35.35 6.56 -40.56
C GLN A 393 34.58 6.98 -39.31
N HIS A 394 35.28 7.23 -38.20
CA HIS A 394 34.68 7.74 -36.97
C HIS A 394 34.06 9.13 -37.19
N ALA A 395 34.76 10.03 -37.87
CA ALA A 395 34.20 11.33 -38.24
C ALA A 395 32.95 11.18 -39.13
N ARG A 396 32.95 10.27 -40.11
CA ARG A 396 31.75 9.97 -40.92
C ARG A 396 30.59 9.46 -40.06
N ALA A 397 30.85 8.55 -39.13
CA ALA A 397 29.83 8.07 -38.19
C ALA A 397 29.28 9.20 -37.30
N LEU A 398 30.13 10.13 -36.84
CA LEU A 398 29.68 11.32 -36.11
C LEU A 398 28.79 12.23 -36.97
N VAL A 399 29.12 12.40 -38.26
CA VAL A 399 28.27 13.14 -39.21
C VAL A 399 26.92 12.44 -39.43
N GLU A 400 26.91 11.11 -39.55
CA GLU A 400 25.67 10.31 -39.66
C GLU A 400 24.81 10.41 -38.39
N GLN A 401 25.43 10.57 -37.22
CA GLN A 401 24.78 10.80 -35.93
C GLN A 401 24.38 12.27 -35.68
N ALA A 402 24.56 13.15 -36.68
CA ALA A 402 24.34 14.59 -36.56
C ALA A 402 25.20 15.29 -35.49
N ARG A 403 26.32 14.71 -35.05
CA ARG A 403 27.26 15.31 -34.07
C ARG A 403 28.31 16.14 -34.80
N LEU A 404 27.85 17.22 -35.44
CA LEU A 404 28.63 17.98 -36.41
C LEU A 404 29.80 18.75 -35.80
N ALA A 405 29.66 19.30 -34.59
CA ALA A 405 30.74 20.03 -33.93
C ALA A 405 31.88 19.07 -33.52
N GLU A 406 31.53 17.89 -33.03
CA GLU A 406 32.52 16.85 -32.72
C GLU A 406 33.18 16.28 -33.98
N ALA A 407 32.40 16.01 -35.03
CA ALA A 407 32.94 15.58 -36.32
C ALA A 407 33.94 16.61 -36.88
N SER A 408 33.60 17.91 -36.80
CA SER A 408 34.47 19.01 -37.22
C SER A 408 35.81 19.01 -36.47
N ALA A 409 35.79 18.83 -35.15
CA ALA A 409 37.00 18.76 -34.33
C ALA A 409 37.92 17.58 -34.75
N VAL A 410 37.35 16.40 -35.01
CA VAL A 410 38.11 15.23 -35.49
C VAL A 410 38.69 15.47 -36.89
N LEU A 411 37.90 16.06 -37.79
CA LEU A 411 38.30 16.33 -39.18
C LEU A 411 39.40 17.38 -39.28
N LEU A 412 39.38 18.41 -38.44
CA LEU A 412 40.47 19.40 -38.35
C LEU A 412 41.80 18.73 -37.99
N GLY A 413 41.79 17.72 -37.11
CA GLY A 413 42.97 16.92 -36.77
C GLY A 413 43.48 16.01 -37.90
N LEU A 414 42.65 15.74 -38.92
CA LEU A 414 42.97 14.91 -40.08
C LEU A 414 43.33 15.70 -41.34
N ALA A 415 43.18 17.03 -41.34
CA ALA A 415 43.29 17.90 -42.51
C ALA A 415 44.73 18.11 -43.05
N ALA A 416 45.65 17.18 -42.79
CA ALA A 416 47.02 17.17 -43.30
C ALA A 416 47.08 16.82 -44.81
N ASP A 417 48.28 16.82 -45.39
CA ASP A 417 48.49 16.36 -46.77
C ASP A 417 48.34 14.84 -46.92
N GLY A 418 47.85 14.41 -48.09
CA GLY A 418 47.46 13.02 -48.39
C GLY A 418 46.01 12.90 -48.87
N ASP A 419 45.63 11.70 -49.32
CA ASP A 419 44.30 11.43 -49.88
C ASP A 419 43.22 11.42 -48.80
N GLU A 420 43.48 10.84 -47.62
CA GLU A 420 42.58 10.90 -46.48
C GLU A 420 42.40 12.33 -45.98
N GLY A 421 43.47 13.13 -46.00
CA GLY A 421 43.42 14.56 -45.65
C GLY A 421 42.58 15.38 -46.64
N ARG A 422 42.65 15.06 -47.93
CA ARG A 422 41.77 15.64 -48.96
C ARG A 422 40.30 15.26 -48.72
N GLN A 423 40.02 13.99 -48.41
CA GLN A 423 38.68 13.53 -48.05
C GLN A 423 38.18 14.21 -46.77
N ALA A 424 39.03 14.36 -45.75
CA ALA A 424 38.71 15.05 -44.51
C ALA A 424 38.34 16.52 -44.75
N ARG A 425 39.09 17.24 -45.61
CA ARG A 425 38.78 18.62 -46.01
C ARG A 425 37.45 18.75 -46.75
N LEU A 426 37.15 17.83 -47.67
CA LEU A 426 35.85 17.81 -48.37
C LEU A 426 34.69 17.56 -47.40
N LEU A 427 34.84 16.61 -46.47
CA LEU A 427 33.83 16.32 -45.46
C LEU A 427 33.68 17.49 -44.47
N LEU A 428 34.77 18.13 -44.07
CA LEU A 428 34.77 19.31 -43.19
C LEU A 428 33.99 20.48 -43.81
N ALA A 429 34.15 20.72 -45.12
CA ALA A 429 33.36 21.72 -45.84
C ALA A 429 31.86 21.41 -45.86
N ASP A 430 31.48 20.13 -45.98
CA ASP A 430 30.08 19.72 -45.90
C ASP A 430 29.51 19.90 -44.48
N VAL A 431 30.26 19.49 -43.47
CA VAL A 431 29.93 19.67 -42.05
C VAL A 431 29.71 21.14 -41.73
N GLY A 432 30.59 22.03 -42.20
CA GLY A 432 30.45 23.48 -42.04
C GLY A 432 29.13 24.02 -42.58
N ARG A 433 28.77 23.65 -43.83
CA ARG A 433 27.48 24.07 -44.43
C ARG A 433 26.26 23.60 -43.64
N ARG A 434 26.30 22.37 -43.09
CA ARG A 434 25.20 21.85 -42.26
C ARG A 434 25.10 22.56 -40.91
N MET A 435 26.23 22.91 -40.30
CA MET A 435 26.28 23.70 -39.07
C MET A 435 25.71 25.11 -39.30
N ASP A 436 26.08 25.76 -40.40
CA ASP A 436 25.54 27.08 -40.78
C ASP A 436 24.01 27.02 -40.96
N LEU A 437 23.51 25.99 -41.65
CA LEU A 437 22.07 25.76 -41.83
C LEU A 437 21.33 25.56 -40.48
N ALA A 438 21.94 24.81 -39.55
CA ALA A 438 21.40 24.61 -38.21
C ALA A 438 21.37 25.92 -37.40
N ALA A 439 22.43 26.73 -37.48
CA ALA A 439 22.52 28.03 -36.83
C ALA A 439 21.48 29.03 -37.37
N ASP A 440 21.31 29.10 -38.70
CA ASP A 440 20.29 29.93 -39.34
C ASP A 440 18.88 29.50 -38.96
N GLY A 441 18.63 28.18 -38.92
CA GLY A 441 17.37 27.61 -38.44
C GLY A 441 17.07 27.99 -36.99
N LEU A 442 18.07 27.92 -36.11
CA LEU A 442 17.93 28.32 -34.71
C LEU A 442 17.65 29.82 -34.57
N ALA A 443 18.33 30.67 -35.36
CA ALA A 443 18.08 32.11 -35.40
C ALA A 443 16.67 32.45 -35.92
N GLN A 444 16.15 31.67 -36.88
CA GLN A 444 14.76 31.79 -37.35
C GLN A 444 13.76 31.44 -36.25
N VAL A 445 13.98 30.35 -35.51
CA VAL A 445 13.11 29.97 -34.38
C VAL A 445 13.14 31.05 -33.30
N ARG A 446 14.32 31.56 -32.92
CA ARG A 446 14.43 32.65 -31.94
C ARG A 446 13.66 33.91 -32.36
N ARG A 447 13.76 34.31 -33.64
CA ARG A 447 12.97 35.43 -34.17
C ARG A 447 11.46 35.15 -34.13
N ALA A 448 11.03 33.92 -34.47
CA ALA A 448 9.63 33.54 -34.42
C ALA A 448 9.08 33.59 -32.99
N VAL A 449 9.81 33.04 -32.01
CA VAL A 449 9.44 33.04 -30.58
C VAL A 449 9.30 34.45 -30.02
N HIS A 450 10.10 35.41 -30.52
CA HIS A 450 9.99 36.81 -30.13
C HIS A 450 8.95 37.62 -30.94
N GLY A 451 8.45 37.11 -32.06
CA GLY A 451 7.44 37.77 -32.88
C GLY A 451 6.00 37.52 -32.39
N GLN A 452 5.08 38.44 -32.67
CA GLN A 452 3.66 38.29 -32.30
C GLN A 452 2.98 37.05 -32.92
N ALA A 453 3.53 36.49 -34.00
CA ALA A 453 3.02 35.28 -34.65
C ALA A 453 3.10 34.01 -33.80
N THR A 454 3.91 33.96 -32.73
CA THR A 454 3.96 32.83 -31.77
C THR A 454 3.10 33.07 -30.52
N ALA A 455 2.14 34.00 -30.58
CA ALA A 455 1.20 34.22 -29.48
C ALA A 455 0.23 33.04 -29.28
N ASN A 456 0.21 32.03 -30.14
CA ASN A 456 -0.66 30.86 -29.97
C ASN A 456 0.13 29.55 -29.84
N GLN A 457 -0.53 28.56 -29.25
CA GLN A 457 0.03 27.26 -28.96
C GLN A 457 0.50 26.50 -30.22
N GLU A 458 -0.20 26.70 -31.35
CA GLU A 458 0.14 26.08 -32.63
C GLU A 458 1.46 26.64 -33.19
N GLY A 459 1.69 27.95 -33.08
CA GLY A 459 2.95 28.60 -33.45
C GLY A 459 4.12 28.06 -32.63
N LEU A 460 3.93 27.87 -31.30
CA LEU A 460 4.97 27.28 -30.45
C LEU A 460 5.24 25.81 -30.81
N ARG A 461 4.21 25.00 -31.08
CA ARG A 461 4.36 23.62 -31.56
C ARG A 461 5.11 23.55 -32.89
N HIS A 462 4.86 24.49 -33.80
CA HIS A 462 5.63 24.61 -35.04
C HIS A 462 7.11 24.94 -34.78
N CYS A 463 7.41 25.83 -33.83
CA CYS A 463 8.78 26.11 -33.41
C CYS A 463 9.47 24.87 -32.80
N VAL A 464 8.78 24.10 -31.96
CA VAL A 464 9.30 22.83 -31.41
C VAL A 464 9.58 21.81 -32.52
N ALA A 465 8.66 21.63 -33.47
CA ALA A 465 8.87 20.76 -34.62
C ALA A 465 10.07 21.22 -35.47
N ARG A 466 10.25 22.53 -35.65
CA ARG A 466 11.41 23.09 -36.35
C ARG A 466 12.71 22.85 -35.58
N LEU A 467 12.72 22.94 -34.26
CA LEU A 467 13.88 22.58 -33.43
C LEU A 467 14.22 21.09 -33.51
N GLN A 468 13.22 20.21 -33.61
CA GLN A 468 13.45 18.77 -33.85
C GLN A 468 14.10 18.53 -35.21
N GLN A 469 13.67 19.24 -36.26
CA GLN A 469 14.33 19.20 -37.56
C GLN A 469 15.78 19.70 -37.48
N ILE A 470 16.05 20.78 -36.74
CA ILE A 470 17.42 21.28 -36.53
C ILE A 470 18.25 20.25 -35.77
N SER A 471 17.71 19.63 -34.72
CA SER A 471 18.37 18.57 -33.95
C SER A 471 18.73 17.34 -34.81
N SER A 472 17.90 17.01 -35.83
CA SER A 472 18.21 15.95 -36.79
C SER A 472 19.37 16.31 -37.74
N ILE A 473 19.66 17.60 -37.91
CA ILE A 473 20.82 18.10 -38.68
C ILE A 473 22.04 18.19 -37.77
N GLN A 474 21.86 18.73 -36.55
CA GLN A 474 22.90 18.91 -35.55
C GLN A 474 22.38 18.60 -34.13
N SER A 475 22.71 17.41 -33.63
CA SER A 475 22.27 16.90 -32.33
C SER A 475 23.11 17.42 -31.16
N ASP A 476 24.35 17.82 -31.40
CA ASP A 476 25.29 18.31 -30.38
C ASP A 476 25.17 19.82 -30.08
N LEU A 477 24.18 20.50 -30.64
CA LEU A 477 23.92 21.92 -30.41
C LEU A 477 23.07 22.13 -29.14
N GLY A 478 23.72 22.21 -27.96
CA GLY A 478 23.04 22.26 -26.65
C GLY A 478 21.93 23.32 -26.50
N ALA A 479 22.05 24.46 -27.20
CA ALA A 479 21.03 25.52 -27.19
C ALA A 479 19.67 25.09 -27.80
N VAL A 480 19.63 24.05 -28.63
CA VAL A 480 18.39 23.52 -29.24
C VAL A 480 17.54 22.82 -28.18
N GLU A 481 18.17 21.99 -27.34
CA GLU A 481 17.49 21.23 -26.29
C GLU A 481 16.95 22.15 -25.19
N GLU A 482 17.75 23.13 -24.76
CA GLU A 482 17.33 24.14 -23.79
C GLU A 482 16.12 24.95 -24.29
N LEU A 483 16.18 25.45 -25.53
CA LEU A 483 15.08 26.21 -26.12
C LEU A 483 13.84 25.34 -26.35
N ARG A 484 14.02 24.08 -26.74
CA ARG A 484 12.92 23.12 -26.90
C ARG A 484 12.20 22.87 -25.57
N GLY A 485 12.96 22.62 -24.50
CA GLY A 485 12.41 22.44 -23.16
C GLY A 485 11.62 23.67 -22.69
N ALA A 486 12.17 24.87 -22.92
CA ALA A 486 11.48 26.12 -22.59
C ALA A 486 10.18 26.34 -23.37
N LEU A 487 10.18 26.08 -24.69
CA LEU A 487 8.98 26.19 -25.52
C LEU A 487 7.92 25.15 -25.15
N GLN A 488 8.35 23.94 -24.79
CA GLN A 488 7.42 22.91 -24.30
C GLN A 488 6.78 23.32 -22.98
N ALA A 489 7.56 23.86 -22.03
CA ALA A 489 7.01 24.39 -20.79
C ALA A 489 6.02 25.55 -21.04
N GLU A 490 6.27 26.40 -22.04
CA GLU A 490 5.33 27.46 -22.42
C GLU A 490 4.04 26.91 -23.06
N ILE A 491 4.13 25.88 -23.91
CA ILE A 491 2.96 25.15 -24.46
C ILE A 491 2.13 24.55 -23.33
N ASP A 492 2.78 23.84 -22.41
CA ASP A 492 2.12 23.22 -21.28
C ASP A 492 1.43 24.29 -20.42
N GLY A 493 2.06 25.46 -20.23
CA GLY A 493 1.49 26.56 -19.47
C GLY A 493 0.24 27.16 -20.13
N LEU A 494 0.24 27.28 -21.45
CA LEU A 494 -0.97 27.67 -22.20
C LEU A 494 -2.09 26.64 -22.06
N GLU A 495 -1.77 25.34 -22.09
CA GLU A 495 -2.76 24.28 -21.88
C GLU A 495 -3.34 24.32 -20.46
N ARG A 496 -2.51 24.56 -19.45
CA ARG A 496 -2.93 24.73 -18.05
C ARG A 496 -3.81 25.96 -17.86
N ILE A 497 -3.45 27.11 -18.43
CA ILE A 497 -4.29 28.31 -18.40
C ILE A 497 -5.63 28.06 -19.11
N ALA A 498 -5.64 27.35 -20.25
CA ALA A 498 -6.87 27.02 -20.95
C ALA A 498 -7.76 26.05 -20.14
N ALA A 499 -7.17 25.06 -19.46
CA ALA A 499 -7.88 24.17 -18.56
C ALA A 499 -8.44 24.92 -17.34
N LEU A 500 -7.65 25.81 -16.75
CA LEU A 500 -8.08 26.72 -15.69
C LEU A 500 -9.26 27.57 -16.14
N GLY A 501 -9.19 28.17 -17.33
CA GLY A 501 -10.29 28.92 -17.93
C GLY A 501 -11.57 28.10 -18.06
N ARG A 502 -11.48 26.85 -18.54
CA ARG A 502 -12.63 25.95 -18.62
C ARG A 502 -13.21 25.61 -17.24
N ALA A 503 -12.37 25.43 -16.21
CA ALA A 503 -12.84 25.21 -14.84
C ALA A 503 -13.58 26.43 -14.29
N VAL A 504 -13.09 27.64 -14.58
CA VAL A 504 -13.78 28.90 -14.25
C VAL A 504 -15.12 29.00 -14.95
N ASP A 505 -15.15 28.74 -16.26
CA ASP A 505 -16.37 28.80 -17.06
C ASP A 505 -17.38 27.71 -16.66
N GLY A 506 -16.90 26.58 -16.13
CA GLY A 506 -17.70 25.46 -15.62
C GLY A 506 -18.16 25.59 -14.15
N ASP A 507 -17.84 26.68 -13.46
CA ASP A 507 -18.09 26.87 -12.03
C ASP A 507 -17.51 25.75 -11.13
N ASP A 508 -16.29 25.27 -11.43
CA ASP A 508 -15.59 24.26 -10.63
C ASP A 508 -14.38 24.86 -9.88
N PRO A 509 -14.55 25.27 -8.61
CA PRO A 509 -13.47 25.87 -7.83
C PRO A 509 -12.36 24.86 -7.46
N VAL A 510 -12.66 23.55 -7.42
CA VAL A 510 -11.66 22.53 -7.08
C VAL A 510 -10.72 22.32 -8.27
N ALA A 511 -11.28 22.09 -9.46
CA ALA A 511 -10.49 21.99 -10.69
C ALA A 511 -9.73 23.30 -10.98
N ALA A 512 -10.31 24.45 -10.62
CA ALA A 512 -9.63 25.73 -10.73
C ALA A 512 -8.44 25.87 -9.75
N ALA A 513 -8.57 25.43 -8.49
CA ALA A 513 -7.45 25.39 -7.54
C ALA A 513 -6.31 24.50 -8.04
N GLU A 514 -6.62 23.30 -8.53
CA GLU A 514 -5.62 22.39 -9.09
C GLU A 514 -4.93 22.99 -10.32
N GLY A 515 -5.72 23.57 -11.25
CA GLY A 515 -5.20 24.23 -12.43
C GLY A 515 -4.31 25.43 -12.12
N LEU A 516 -4.68 26.23 -11.11
CA LEU A 516 -3.88 27.35 -10.63
C LEU A 516 -2.57 26.88 -9.98
N GLY A 517 -2.63 25.88 -9.10
CA GLY A 517 -1.43 25.33 -8.46
C GLY A 517 -0.44 24.79 -9.48
N ALA A 518 -0.93 24.00 -10.45
CA ALA A 518 -0.11 23.48 -11.54
C ALA A 518 0.51 24.60 -12.40
N PHE A 519 -0.23 25.69 -12.65
CA PHE A 519 0.29 26.84 -13.37
C PHE A 519 1.40 27.56 -12.58
N LEU A 520 1.22 27.80 -11.28
CA LEU A 520 2.20 28.48 -10.43
C LEU A 520 3.50 27.70 -10.27
N GLU A 521 3.44 26.36 -10.22
CA GLU A 521 4.63 25.51 -10.23
C GLU A 521 5.38 25.61 -11.55
N LEU A 522 4.65 25.47 -12.67
CA LEU A 522 5.22 25.57 -14.01
C LEU A 522 5.82 26.96 -14.28
N ARG A 523 5.22 28.02 -13.74
CA ARG A 523 5.70 29.40 -13.85
C ARG A 523 7.16 29.55 -13.43
N ARG A 524 7.62 28.78 -12.43
CA ARG A 524 9.01 28.79 -11.97
C ARG A 524 10.00 28.19 -12.98
N ALA A 525 9.52 27.38 -13.91
CA ALA A 525 10.32 26.73 -14.96
C ALA A 525 10.31 27.50 -16.30
N LEU A 526 9.48 28.54 -16.44
CA LEU A 526 9.41 29.33 -17.66
C LEU A 526 10.60 30.27 -17.78
N LEU A 527 11.19 30.35 -18.98
CA LEU A 527 12.25 31.33 -19.27
C LEU A 527 11.75 32.78 -19.21
N ARG A 528 10.47 33.02 -19.51
CA ARG A 528 9.83 34.34 -19.52
C ARG A 528 8.37 34.25 -19.04
N PRO A 529 8.11 34.28 -17.72
CA PRO A 529 6.77 34.12 -17.17
C PRO A 529 5.77 35.19 -17.65
N ASP A 530 6.25 36.42 -17.91
CA ASP A 530 5.42 37.57 -18.32
C ASP A 530 4.44 37.30 -19.47
N ARG A 531 4.80 36.40 -20.41
CA ARG A 531 3.94 36.07 -21.57
C ARG A 531 2.67 35.32 -21.17
N LEU A 532 2.75 34.48 -20.14
CA LEU A 532 1.63 33.71 -19.64
C LEU A 532 0.89 34.46 -18.53
N ASP A 533 1.59 35.31 -17.79
CA ASP A 533 1.03 36.10 -16.70
C ASP A 533 -0.15 36.98 -17.16
N ALA A 534 -0.07 37.63 -18.33
CA ALA A 534 -1.19 38.42 -18.86
C ALA A 534 -2.47 37.59 -19.08
N ARG A 535 -2.32 36.38 -19.67
CA ARG A 535 -3.45 35.46 -19.88
C ARG A 535 -3.98 34.89 -18.59
N PHE A 536 -3.08 34.61 -17.66
CA PHE A 536 -3.43 34.17 -16.33
C PHE A 536 -4.25 35.23 -15.60
N LEU A 537 -3.83 36.50 -15.65
CA LEU A 537 -4.55 37.62 -15.05
C LEU A 537 -5.96 37.78 -15.63
N ASP A 538 -6.16 37.58 -16.94
CA ASP A 538 -7.50 37.55 -17.54
C ASP A 538 -8.40 36.45 -16.92
N VAL A 539 -7.83 35.26 -16.66
CA VAL A 539 -8.58 34.16 -16.00
C VAL A 539 -8.84 34.48 -14.53
N ALA A 540 -7.85 35.04 -13.82
CA ALA A 540 -8.00 35.46 -12.43
C ALA A 540 -9.05 36.56 -12.27
N ASP A 541 -9.10 37.52 -13.20
CA ASP A 541 -10.13 38.54 -13.23
C ASP A 541 -11.52 37.92 -13.43
N ARG A 542 -11.68 36.94 -14.32
CA ARG A 542 -12.94 36.19 -14.45
C ARG A 542 -13.34 35.48 -13.16
N MET A 543 -12.39 34.90 -12.42
CA MET A 543 -12.66 34.28 -11.12
C MET A 543 -13.16 35.32 -10.10
N VAL A 544 -12.51 36.48 -10.01
CA VAL A 544 -12.92 37.57 -9.11
C VAL A 544 -14.31 38.10 -9.48
N HIS A 545 -14.59 38.33 -10.76
CA HIS A 545 -15.93 38.72 -11.22
C HIS A 545 -16.98 37.64 -10.93
N GLY A 546 -16.63 36.35 -11.08
CA GLY A 546 -17.49 35.24 -10.72
C GLY A 546 -17.81 35.20 -9.22
N ALA A 547 -16.81 35.43 -8.35
CA ALA A 547 -17.02 35.55 -6.92
C ALA A 547 -17.94 36.72 -6.57
N GLN A 548 -17.75 37.87 -7.23
CA GLN A 548 -18.62 39.05 -7.06
C GLN A 548 -20.07 38.78 -7.49
N ALA A 549 -20.29 38.13 -8.63
CA ALA A 549 -21.61 37.75 -9.09
C ALA A 549 -22.31 36.82 -8.08
N ARG A 550 -21.59 35.83 -7.53
CA ARG A 550 -22.12 34.92 -6.49
C ARG A 550 -22.50 35.66 -5.22
N ARG A 551 -21.68 36.62 -4.78
CA ARG A 551 -22.01 37.52 -3.66
C ARG A 551 -23.30 38.30 -3.92
N HIS A 552 -23.50 38.86 -5.10
CA HIS A 552 -24.74 39.57 -5.45
C HIS A 552 -25.99 38.67 -5.39
N THR A 553 -25.84 37.37 -5.64
CA THR A 553 -26.90 36.36 -5.50
C THR A 553 -27.00 35.74 -4.09
N ALA A 554 -26.39 36.36 -3.08
CA ALA A 554 -26.34 35.85 -1.70
C ALA A 554 -25.69 34.45 -1.53
N ARG A 555 -24.89 34.00 -2.50
CA ARG A 555 -24.14 32.73 -2.44
C ARG A 555 -22.74 32.94 -1.85
N LEU A 556 -22.70 33.36 -0.60
CA LEU A 556 -21.48 33.81 0.07
C LEU A 556 -20.47 32.67 0.27
N SER A 557 -20.91 31.44 0.53
CA SER A 557 -20.00 30.30 0.69
C SER A 557 -19.30 29.96 -0.63
N ALA A 558 -20.05 29.97 -1.73
CA ALA A 558 -19.50 29.77 -3.06
C ALA A 558 -18.55 30.89 -3.47
N ALA A 559 -18.89 32.15 -3.18
CA ALA A 559 -18.02 33.30 -3.43
C ALA A 559 -16.70 33.20 -2.64
N ALA A 560 -16.76 32.84 -1.36
CA ALA A 560 -15.57 32.65 -0.51
C ALA A 560 -14.64 31.55 -1.08
N ARG A 561 -15.18 30.40 -1.47
CA ARG A 561 -14.39 29.32 -2.09
C ARG A 561 -13.64 29.78 -3.34
N TRP A 562 -14.28 30.55 -4.21
CA TRP A 562 -13.62 31.11 -5.40
C TRP A 562 -12.49 32.08 -5.04
N LEU A 563 -12.69 32.94 -4.04
CA LEU A 563 -11.64 33.82 -3.54
C LEU A 563 -10.48 33.05 -2.90
N ASP A 564 -10.76 31.90 -2.27
CA ASP A 564 -9.72 31.04 -1.71
C ASP A 564 -8.81 30.45 -2.79
N VAL A 565 -9.38 30.10 -3.95
CA VAL A 565 -8.61 29.70 -5.13
C VAL A 565 -7.68 30.84 -5.56
N VAL A 566 -8.23 32.04 -5.82
CA VAL A 566 -7.45 33.17 -6.35
C VAL A 566 -6.40 33.66 -5.35
N ALA A 567 -6.66 33.57 -4.04
CA ALA A 567 -5.74 34.02 -3.01
C ALA A 567 -4.35 33.34 -3.08
N ALA A 568 -4.27 32.10 -3.56
CA ALA A 568 -3.00 31.41 -3.75
C ALA A 568 -2.09 32.11 -4.78
N ALA A 569 -2.67 32.86 -5.72
CA ALA A 569 -1.90 33.67 -6.68
C ALA A 569 -1.42 35.00 -6.07
N GLY A 570 -1.95 35.43 -4.92
CA GLY A 570 -1.66 36.74 -4.32
C GLY A 570 -0.19 36.97 -3.98
N GLU A 571 0.56 35.91 -3.66
CA GLU A 571 2.02 36.01 -3.43
C GLU A 571 2.79 36.41 -4.71
N SER A 572 2.32 35.96 -5.87
CA SER A 572 2.92 36.28 -7.17
C SER A 572 2.35 37.56 -7.78
N TYR A 573 1.15 37.98 -7.36
CA TYR A 573 0.42 39.13 -7.91
C TYR A 573 -0.22 39.97 -6.78
N PRO A 574 0.52 40.92 -6.18
CA PRO A 574 0.08 41.67 -5.01
C PRO A 574 -1.25 42.43 -5.22
N GLU A 575 -1.45 43.06 -6.37
CA GLU A 575 -2.68 43.82 -6.70
C GLU A 575 -3.93 42.92 -6.71
N LEU A 576 -3.78 41.68 -7.21
CA LEU A 576 -4.84 40.67 -7.17
C LEU A 576 -5.10 40.22 -5.72
N GLY A 577 -4.04 40.05 -4.94
CA GLY A 577 -4.11 39.74 -3.51
C GLY A 577 -4.90 40.78 -2.71
N GLU A 578 -4.65 42.07 -2.93
CA GLU A 578 -5.37 43.18 -2.28
C GLU A 578 -6.87 43.18 -2.63
N ARG A 579 -7.21 42.99 -3.92
CA ARG A 579 -8.61 42.90 -4.38
C ARG A 579 -9.34 41.70 -3.75
N VAL A 580 -8.69 40.54 -3.70
CA VAL A 580 -9.24 39.32 -3.08
C VAL A 580 -9.44 39.50 -1.58
N ALA A 581 -8.49 40.15 -0.90
CA ALA A 581 -8.58 40.43 0.54
C ALA A 581 -9.76 41.37 0.86
N ALA A 582 -9.93 42.46 0.11
CA ALA A 582 -11.06 43.38 0.27
C ALA A 582 -12.40 42.66 0.10
N MET A 583 -12.56 41.84 -0.94
CA MET A 583 -13.81 41.11 -1.19
C MET A 583 -14.09 40.03 -0.13
N ARG A 584 -13.05 39.35 0.38
CA ARG A 584 -13.19 38.41 1.51
C ARG A 584 -13.70 39.12 2.77
N GLN A 585 -13.20 40.32 3.06
CA GLN A 585 -13.67 41.10 4.20
C GLN A 585 -15.16 41.44 4.08
N GLU A 586 -15.60 41.86 2.89
CA GLU A 586 -17.02 42.15 2.62
C GLU A 586 -17.92 40.91 2.77
N ILE A 587 -17.48 39.75 2.27
CA ILE A 587 -18.18 38.47 2.44
C ILE A 587 -18.25 38.08 3.92
N ALA A 588 -17.16 38.23 4.67
CA ALA A 588 -17.12 37.90 6.09
C ALA A 588 -18.07 38.77 6.93
N VAL A 589 -18.23 40.06 6.57
CA VAL A 589 -19.23 40.94 7.19
C VAL A 589 -20.65 40.44 6.89
N ALA A 590 -20.98 40.18 5.62
CA ALA A 590 -22.31 39.70 5.23
C ALA A 590 -22.65 38.32 5.87
N GLN A 591 -21.67 37.43 5.97
CA GLN A 591 -21.83 36.15 6.67
C GLN A 591 -22.13 36.35 8.15
N ARG A 592 -21.44 37.29 8.82
CA ARG A 592 -21.69 37.59 10.23
C ARG A 592 -23.10 38.13 10.45
N ASP A 593 -23.53 39.07 9.62
CA ASP A 593 -24.87 39.67 9.70
C ASP A 593 -25.96 38.60 9.52
N ALA A 594 -25.78 37.70 8.54
CA ALA A 594 -26.68 36.58 8.30
C ALA A 594 -26.77 35.59 9.49
N LEU A 595 -25.65 35.37 10.20
CA LEU A 595 -25.62 34.52 11.39
C LEU A 595 -26.26 35.18 12.60
N THR A 596 -26.13 36.50 12.77
CA THR A 596 -26.82 37.25 13.82
C THR A 596 -28.35 37.14 13.70
N LEU A 597 -28.87 37.01 12.47
CA LEU A 597 -30.29 36.75 12.22
C LEU A 597 -30.74 35.34 12.66
N LEU A 598 -29.86 34.33 12.61
CA LEU A 598 -30.17 32.94 13.02
C LEU A 598 -29.96 32.67 14.52
N GLU A 599 -29.13 33.46 15.20
CA GLU A 599 -28.76 33.24 16.59
C GLU A 599 -29.97 33.13 17.56
N PRO A 600 -31.03 33.94 17.43
CA PRO A 600 -32.22 33.82 18.29
C PRO A 600 -32.93 32.46 18.17
N VAL A 601 -32.91 31.83 16.99
CA VAL A 601 -33.73 30.63 16.68
C VAL A 601 -32.98 29.31 16.86
N GLU A 602 -31.64 29.32 16.84
CA GLU A 602 -30.83 28.10 17.02
C GLU A 602 -30.73 27.67 18.49
N GLY A 603 -30.72 28.62 19.42
CA GLY A 603 -30.59 28.35 20.86
C GLY A 603 -31.90 28.10 21.59
N HIS A 604 -33.03 28.50 21.01
CA HIS A 604 -34.32 28.39 21.65
C HIS A 604 -35.11 27.22 21.05
N GLU A 605 -35.61 26.34 21.91
CA GLU A 605 -36.86 25.61 21.66
C GLU A 605 -38.01 26.63 21.70
N SER A 606 -37.89 27.70 20.91
CA SER A 606 -38.87 28.78 20.87
C SER A 606 -40.16 28.21 20.28
N SER A 607 -41.25 28.42 21.00
CA SER A 607 -42.61 28.01 20.67
C SER A 607 -43.20 28.78 19.48
N ASP A 608 -42.46 29.70 18.85
CA ASP A 608 -42.93 30.54 17.76
C ASP A 608 -42.37 30.07 16.41
N PHE A 609 -43.21 29.32 15.69
CA PHE A 609 -42.95 28.87 14.31
C PHE A 609 -42.81 30.03 13.33
N ALA A 610 -43.62 31.09 13.49
CA ALA A 610 -43.63 32.22 12.59
C ALA A 610 -42.31 33.00 12.70
N HIS A 611 -41.85 33.25 13.93
CA HIS A 611 -40.57 33.91 14.15
C HIS A 611 -39.38 33.11 13.57
N THR A 612 -39.44 31.77 13.63
CA THR A 612 -38.40 30.91 13.04
C THR A 612 -38.41 30.98 11.51
N ALA A 613 -39.60 31.01 10.89
CA ALA A 613 -39.74 31.17 9.45
C ALA A 613 -39.24 32.54 8.96
N ASP A 614 -39.61 33.61 9.66
CA ASP A 614 -39.17 34.98 9.35
C ASP A 614 -37.64 35.12 9.42
N ALA A 615 -37.01 34.53 10.43
CA ALA A 615 -35.56 34.51 10.57
C ALA A 615 -34.87 33.73 9.43
N VAL A 616 -35.44 32.58 9.04
CA VAL A 616 -34.96 31.79 7.89
C VAL A 616 -35.02 32.60 6.60
N ASP A 617 -36.13 33.29 6.33
CA ASP A 617 -36.30 34.10 5.12
C ASP A 617 -35.38 35.33 5.10
N ALA A 618 -35.24 36.01 6.25
CA ALA A 618 -34.31 37.13 6.40
C ALA A 618 -32.85 36.69 6.18
N THR A 619 -32.43 35.55 6.76
CA THR A 619 -31.09 35.00 6.52
C THR A 619 -30.92 34.56 5.08
N ARG A 620 -31.92 33.93 4.45
CA ARG A 620 -31.87 33.50 3.04
C ARG A 620 -31.64 34.69 2.10
N ALA A 621 -32.23 35.86 2.39
CA ALA A 621 -32.03 37.06 1.59
C ALA A 621 -30.57 37.57 1.60
N VAL A 622 -29.80 37.23 2.63
CA VAL A 622 -28.39 37.65 2.79
C VAL A 622 -27.40 36.54 2.42
N TRP A 623 -27.72 35.28 2.78
CA TRP A 623 -26.85 34.12 2.63
C TRP A 623 -27.63 32.83 2.31
N VAL A 624 -27.96 32.64 1.03
CA VAL A 624 -28.70 31.48 0.50
C VAL A 624 -28.00 30.14 0.77
N ASP A 625 -26.68 30.08 0.60
CA ASP A 625 -25.89 28.85 0.74
C ASP A 625 -25.23 28.71 2.12
N CYS A 626 -25.90 29.23 3.15
CA CYS A 626 -25.49 29.11 4.55
C CYS A 626 -25.73 27.67 5.05
N PRO A 627 -24.70 26.94 5.51
CA PRO A 627 -24.89 25.58 6.04
C PRO A 627 -25.78 25.53 7.29
N ARG A 628 -25.75 26.58 8.12
CA ARG A 628 -26.59 26.68 9.33
C ARG A 628 -28.05 26.91 9.00
N LEU A 629 -28.33 27.77 8.01
CA LEU A 629 -29.69 27.98 7.49
C LEU A 629 -30.33 26.66 7.05
N ALA A 630 -29.61 25.85 6.27
CA ALA A 630 -30.11 24.55 5.80
C ALA A 630 -30.48 23.60 6.96
N ALA A 631 -29.73 23.62 8.06
CA ALA A 631 -30.04 22.82 9.25
C ALA A 631 -31.31 23.31 9.96
N VAL A 632 -31.51 24.63 10.06
CA VAL A 632 -32.72 25.23 10.64
C VAL A 632 -33.94 24.94 9.77
N GLU A 633 -33.82 25.07 8.44
CA GLU A 633 -34.89 24.72 7.48
C GLU A 633 -35.31 23.26 7.58
N ALA A 634 -34.34 22.33 7.64
CA ALA A 634 -34.63 20.91 7.82
C ALA A 634 -35.37 20.64 9.14
N ARG A 635 -35.01 21.33 10.22
CA ARG A 635 -35.70 21.25 11.52
C ARG A 635 -37.11 21.82 11.43
N LEU A 636 -37.31 22.96 10.77
CA LEU A 636 -38.62 23.59 10.59
C LEU A 636 -39.56 22.67 9.80
N LEU A 637 -39.10 22.15 8.67
CA LEU A 637 -39.85 21.21 7.82
C LEU A 637 -40.17 19.89 8.56
N ALA A 638 -39.24 19.41 9.39
CA ALA A 638 -39.51 18.25 10.24
C ALA A 638 -40.62 18.56 11.26
N LEU A 639 -40.57 19.72 11.92
CA LEU A 639 -41.60 20.13 12.88
C LEU A 639 -42.97 20.31 12.22
N GLU A 640 -43.06 20.90 11.02
CA GLU A 640 -44.30 21.03 10.26
C GLU A 640 -44.94 19.67 9.94
N ARG A 641 -44.12 18.70 9.50
CA ARG A 641 -44.59 17.32 9.27
C ARG A 641 -45.17 16.69 10.54
N HIS A 642 -44.52 16.90 11.69
CA HIS A 642 -45.03 16.39 12.97
C HIS A 642 -46.32 17.09 13.40
N ALA A 643 -46.42 18.40 13.20
CA ALA A 643 -47.63 19.17 13.51
C ALA A 643 -48.81 18.74 12.64
N SER A 644 -48.58 18.53 11.34
CA SER A 644 -49.59 18.00 10.40
C SER A 644 -50.03 16.58 10.77
N ALA A 645 -49.10 15.71 11.16
CA ALA A 645 -49.44 14.37 11.62
C ALA A 645 -50.27 14.40 12.91
N ALA A 646 -49.89 15.24 13.89
CA ALA A 646 -50.66 15.44 15.12
C ALA A 646 -52.09 15.91 14.84
N ALA A 647 -52.25 16.90 13.96
CA ALA A 647 -53.57 17.38 13.54
C ALA A 647 -54.40 16.28 12.85
N LYS A 648 -53.75 15.39 12.09
CA LYS A 648 -54.44 14.24 11.49
C LYS A 648 -54.91 13.22 12.53
N VAL A 649 -54.15 12.97 13.59
CA VAL A 649 -54.60 12.12 14.72
C VAL A 649 -55.82 12.73 15.41
N GLU A 650 -55.79 14.05 15.68
CA GLU A 650 -56.93 14.77 16.27
C GLU A 650 -58.18 14.65 15.40
N GLN A 651 -58.03 14.83 14.09
CA GLN A 651 -59.12 14.67 13.12
C GLN A 651 -59.69 13.24 13.13
N LEU A 652 -58.85 12.21 13.04
CA LEU A 652 -59.31 10.81 13.04
C LEU A 652 -60.02 10.45 14.35
N THR A 653 -59.55 11.01 15.47
CA THR A 653 -60.17 10.83 16.78
C THR A 653 -61.56 11.45 16.84
N SER A 654 -61.76 12.66 16.29
CA SER A 654 -63.08 13.32 16.27
C SER A 654 -64.05 12.69 15.28
N GLU A 655 -63.55 12.10 14.20
CA GLU A 655 -64.31 11.31 13.21
C GLU A 655 -64.70 9.91 13.75
N GLY A 656 -64.15 9.48 14.88
CA GLY A 656 -64.41 8.18 15.48
C GLY A 656 -63.57 7.02 14.92
N ASP A 657 -62.63 7.30 14.00
CA ASP A 657 -61.66 6.32 13.50
C ASP A 657 -60.48 6.17 14.48
N LEU A 658 -60.76 5.50 15.60
CA LEU A 658 -59.77 5.33 16.67
C LEU A 658 -58.59 4.45 16.24
N ASP A 659 -58.82 3.46 15.38
CA ASP A 659 -57.78 2.57 14.86
C ASP A 659 -56.85 3.29 13.88
N GLY A 660 -57.42 4.15 13.01
CA GLY A 660 -56.66 5.07 12.17
C GLY A 660 -55.84 6.04 13.00
N ALA A 661 -56.43 6.63 14.03
CA ALA A 661 -55.75 7.56 14.94
C ALA A 661 -54.56 6.89 15.66
N HIS A 662 -54.74 5.68 16.19
CA HIS A 662 -53.67 4.90 16.84
C HIS A 662 -52.55 4.53 15.88
N ARG A 663 -52.89 3.98 14.70
CA ARG A 663 -51.88 3.64 13.68
C ARG A 663 -51.08 4.87 13.26
N HIS A 664 -51.76 5.99 13.04
CA HIS A 664 -51.09 7.23 12.64
C HIS A 664 -50.17 7.74 13.76
N LEU A 665 -50.65 7.76 15.01
CA LEU A 665 -49.88 8.18 16.18
C LEU A 665 -48.65 7.29 16.46
N HIS A 666 -48.79 5.97 16.29
CA HIS A 666 -47.69 5.01 16.43
C HIS A 666 -46.66 5.12 15.30
N GLY A 667 -47.09 5.48 14.09
CA GLY A 667 -46.23 5.74 12.94
C GLY A 667 -45.46 7.06 13.01
N MET A 668 -45.77 7.93 13.98
CA MET A 668 -45.06 9.21 14.14
C MET A 668 -43.61 8.99 14.61
N PRO A 669 -42.64 9.75 14.08
CA PRO A 669 -41.29 9.78 14.63
C PRO A 669 -41.28 10.29 16.08
N PRO A 670 -40.17 10.11 16.83
CA PRO A 670 -40.06 10.56 18.22
C PRO A 670 -40.49 12.01 18.39
N THR A 671 -41.46 12.24 19.28
CA THR A 671 -42.10 13.55 19.44
C THR A 671 -41.08 14.64 19.82
N PRO A 672 -40.93 15.69 19.00
CA PRO A 672 -40.14 16.87 19.34
C PRO A 672 -40.61 17.49 20.67
N SER A 673 -39.70 18.04 21.47
CA SER A 673 -40.00 18.67 22.77
C SER A 673 -41.17 19.65 22.70
N LEU A 674 -41.19 20.49 21.66
CA LEU A 674 -42.23 21.48 21.37
C LEU A 674 -43.65 20.90 21.21
N LEU A 675 -43.76 19.63 20.79
CA LEU A 675 -45.05 18.98 20.53
C LEU A 675 -45.44 17.98 21.63
N ARG A 676 -44.63 17.82 22.70
CA ARG A 676 -44.90 16.83 23.75
C ARG A 676 -46.22 17.05 24.45
N THR A 677 -46.54 18.29 24.81
CA THR A 677 -47.81 18.64 25.48
C THR A 677 -48.99 18.31 24.58
N ARG A 678 -48.96 18.74 23.32
CA ARG A 678 -50.04 18.46 22.36
C ARG A 678 -50.22 16.96 22.10
N ILE A 679 -49.13 16.21 21.88
CA ILE A 679 -49.21 14.75 21.67
C ILE A 679 -49.69 14.03 22.94
N PHE A 680 -49.36 14.53 24.12
CA PHE A 680 -49.90 14.02 25.37
C PHE A 680 -51.41 14.24 25.47
N ASP A 681 -51.89 15.43 25.13
CA ASP A 681 -53.33 15.74 25.10
C ASP A 681 -54.08 14.88 24.09
N ILE A 682 -53.50 14.65 22.90
CA ILE A 682 -54.04 13.74 21.88
C ILE A 682 -54.16 12.32 22.43
N LYS A 683 -53.13 11.80 23.11
CA LYS A 683 -53.16 10.48 23.74
C LYS A 683 -54.27 10.39 24.79
N GLN A 684 -54.49 11.44 25.58
CA GLN A 684 -55.59 11.48 26.55
C GLN A 684 -56.96 11.52 25.87
N GLY A 685 -57.12 12.32 24.82
CA GLY A 685 -58.36 12.38 24.04
C GLY A 685 -58.72 11.02 23.42
N LEU A 686 -57.71 10.34 22.86
CA LEU A 686 -57.86 9.03 22.25
C LEU A 686 -58.22 7.94 23.28
N ALA A 687 -57.64 8.00 24.49
CA ALA A 687 -58.00 7.14 25.61
C ALA A 687 -59.47 7.30 26.03
N LYS A 688 -59.94 8.55 26.13
CA LYS A 688 -61.34 8.87 26.47
C LYS A 688 -62.31 8.35 25.41
N ALA A 689 -61.95 8.51 24.14
CA ALA A 689 -62.80 8.10 23.01
C ALA A 689 -63.05 6.58 22.95
N GLN A 690 -62.19 5.76 23.57
CA GLN A 690 -62.35 4.30 23.64
C GLN A 690 -63.51 3.83 24.53
N GLY A 691 -64.13 4.71 25.32
CA GLY A 691 -65.37 4.40 26.03
C GLY A 691 -65.24 3.43 27.21
N LEU A 692 -64.02 3.21 27.75
CA LEU A 692 -63.78 2.34 28.90
C LEU A 692 -63.89 3.06 30.26
N GLU A 693 -64.25 4.35 30.27
CA GLU A 693 -64.26 5.20 31.48
C GLU A 693 -65.47 4.97 32.39
N GLN A 694 -66.65 4.70 31.83
CA GLN A 694 -67.90 4.54 32.59
C GLN A 694 -68.13 3.08 33.01
N GLY A 695 -67.79 2.14 32.13
CA GLY A 695 -67.88 0.71 32.36
C GLY A 695 -67.52 -0.06 31.10
N PHE A 696 -67.18 -1.34 31.26
CA PHE A 696 -66.82 -2.21 30.14
C PHE A 696 -67.16 -3.66 30.43
N LEU A 697 -67.43 -4.43 29.37
CA LEU A 697 -67.51 -5.88 29.46
C LEU A 697 -66.09 -6.46 29.45
N LEU A 698 -65.72 -7.14 30.53
CA LEU A 698 -64.52 -7.96 30.60
C LEU A 698 -64.89 -9.40 30.22
N ARG A 699 -64.47 -9.83 29.04
CA ARG A 699 -64.64 -11.21 28.57
C ARG A 699 -63.37 -11.97 28.82
N VAL A 700 -63.41 -12.98 29.68
CA VAL A 700 -62.26 -13.83 29.99
C VAL A 700 -62.56 -15.25 29.52
N ASP A 701 -61.67 -15.81 28.71
CA ASP A 701 -61.75 -17.20 28.27
C ASP A 701 -61.66 -18.13 29.49
N GLU A 702 -62.50 -19.17 29.53
CA GLU A 702 -62.78 -20.05 30.68
C GLU A 702 -63.35 -19.35 31.95
N GLY A 703 -63.14 -18.04 32.11
CA GLY A 703 -63.59 -17.26 33.27
C GLY A 703 -65.00 -16.66 33.15
N GLY A 704 -65.51 -16.54 31.92
CA GLY A 704 -66.83 -15.97 31.60
C GLY A 704 -66.84 -14.44 31.51
N GLU A 705 -68.04 -13.88 31.31
CA GLU A 705 -68.23 -12.45 31.12
C GLU A 705 -68.48 -11.72 32.44
N HIS A 706 -67.86 -10.56 32.62
CA HIS A 706 -68.04 -9.71 33.79
C HIS A 706 -68.33 -8.27 33.34
N LEU A 707 -69.38 -7.67 33.90
CA LEU A 707 -69.63 -6.24 33.71
C LEU A 707 -68.78 -5.46 34.72
N VAL A 708 -67.79 -4.73 34.24
CA VAL A 708 -66.96 -3.86 35.08
C VAL A 708 -67.57 -2.47 35.09
N LEU A 709 -68.01 -2.03 36.27
CA LEU A 709 -68.48 -0.67 36.48
C LEU A 709 -67.41 0.13 37.21
N ARG A 710 -67.16 1.33 36.70
CA ARG A 710 -66.20 2.27 37.26
C ARG A 710 -66.94 3.42 37.90
N GLY A 711 -66.45 3.86 39.05
CA GLY A 711 -67.01 5.02 39.74
C GLY A 711 -67.17 4.80 41.23
N GLU A 712 -67.47 5.89 41.92
CA GLU A 712 -67.69 5.94 43.37
C GLU A 712 -69.14 5.61 43.75
N SER A 713 -70.06 5.61 42.78
CA SER A 713 -71.48 5.33 43.01
C SER A 713 -72.03 4.55 41.83
N VAL A 714 -72.75 3.47 42.11
CA VAL A 714 -73.45 2.65 41.11
C VAL A 714 -74.89 2.46 41.56
N SER A 715 -75.83 2.98 40.77
CA SER A 715 -77.26 2.83 41.00
C SER A 715 -77.83 1.60 40.32
N ILE A 716 -78.73 0.88 41.00
CA ILE A 716 -79.39 -0.34 40.53
C ILE A 716 -80.89 -0.06 40.41
N GLY A 717 -81.49 -0.43 39.29
CA GLY A 717 -82.91 -0.17 39.08
C GLY A 717 -83.48 -0.79 37.81
N ASN A 718 -84.73 -0.46 37.53
CA ASN A 718 -85.49 -1.06 36.44
C ASN A 718 -85.00 -0.55 35.07
N LEU A 719 -84.64 -1.50 34.19
CA LEU A 719 -84.23 -1.23 32.81
C LEU A 719 -85.22 -0.33 32.05
N ARG A 720 -86.53 -0.49 32.27
CA ARG A 720 -87.56 0.28 31.56
C ARG A 720 -87.57 1.78 31.87
N GLN A 721 -86.96 2.20 32.97
CA GLN A 721 -86.94 3.60 33.36
C GLN A 721 -85.64 4.30 32.96
N ASN A 722 -84.59 3.56 32.60
CA ASN A 722 -83.29 4.09 32.19
C ASN A 722 -82.72 5.17 33.15
N ARG A 723 -82.92 4.99 34.46
CA ARG A 723 -82.45 5.91 35.52
C ARG A 723 -81.29 5.35 36.34
N ALA A 724 -80.86 4.11 36.08
CA ALA A 724 -79.88 3.39 36.86
C ALA A 724 -78.64 3.03 36.04
N ASP A 725 -77.47 3.08 36.69
CA ASP A 725 -76.17 2.67 36.13
C ASP A 725 -76.11 1.16 35.90
N LEU A 726 -76.88 0.38 36.66
CA LEU A 726 -77.05 -1.05 36.52
C LEU A 726 -78.53 -1.35 36.26
N PRO A 727 -78.99 -1.24 34.99
CA PRO A 727 -80.38 -1.45 34.64
C PRO A 727 -80.70 -2.95 34.55
N VAL A 728 -81.59 -3.43 35.42
CA VAL A 728 -82.02 -4.83 35.50
C VAL A 728 -83.50 -4.92 35.10
N LEU A 729 -83.86 -5.93 34.30
CA LEU A 729 -85.26 -6.23 33.99
C LEU A 729 -85.91 -7.00 35.15
N ALA A 730 -86.24 -6.30 36.23
CA ALA A 730 -86.90 -6.85 37.42
C ALA A 730 -88.04 -5.94 37.89
N ASN A 731 -88.94 -6.48 38.73
CA ASN A 731 -90.01 -5.70 39.37
C ASN A 731 -89.45 -4.86 40.52
N VAL A 732 -88.64 -3.86 40.19
CA VAL A 732 -88.01 -2.89 41.09
C VAL A 732 -88.27 -1.47 40.57
N ALA A 733 -87.95 -0.46 41.38
CA ALA A 733 -88.06 0.96 41.00
C ALA A 733 -86.97 1.34 39.98
N GLY A 734 -87.13 2.44 39.24
CA GLY A 734 -86.14 2.86 38.22
C GLY A 734 -84.76 3.17 38.76
N LYS A 735 -84.69 3.66 40.00
CA LYS A 735 -83.46 3.78 40.79
C LYS A 735 -83.76 3.25 42.19
N HIS A 736 -83.67 1.94 42.37
CA HIS A 736 -84.15 1.25 43.56
C HIS A 736 -83.15 1.33 44.73
N ALA A 737 -81.86 1.20 44.42
CA ALA A 737 -80.79 1.34 45.40
C ALA A 737 -79.53 1.90 44.76
N THR A 738 -78.63 2.45 45.55
CA THR A 738 -77.30 2.91 45.12
C THR A 738 -76.23 2.29 46.00
N ILE A 739 -75.20 1.70 45.38
CA ILE A 739 -73.98 1.29 46.08
C ILE A 739 -73.00 2.44 46.01
N ARG A 740 -72.69 3.03 47.17
CA ARG A 740 -71.73 4.12 47.32
C ARG A 740 -70.43 3.59 47.88
N ARG A 741 -69.32 4.03 47.32
CA ARG A 741 -67.96 3.62 47.67
C ARG A 741 -67.23 4.84 48.20
N SER A 742 -66.86 4.80 49.47
CA SER A 742 -66.16 5.90 50.12
C SER A 742 -64.92 5.40 50.83
N MET A 743 -63.90 6.25 50.90
CA MET A 743 -62.73 5.99 51.73
C MET A 743 -63.10 6.22 53.20
N SER A 744 -63.03 5.19 54.02
CA SER A 744 -63.17 5.32 55.47
C SER A 744 -61.93 5.97 56.08
N PHE A 745 -62.11 6.69 57.19
CA PHE A 745 -61.02 7.32 57.94
C PHE A 745 -59.95 6.31 58.41
N HIS A 746 -60.35 5.05 58.62
CA HIS A 746 -59.46 3.96 59.01
C HIS A 746 -58.73 3.30 57.81
N GLY A 747 -58.70 3.96 56.65
CA GLY A 747 -57.76 3.66 55.56
C GLY A 747 -58.22 2.61 54.54
N GLY A 748 -59.50 2.22 54.52
CA GLY A 748 -60.03 1.24 53.57
C GLY A 748 -61.25 1.75 52.80
N MET A 749 -61.44 1.24 51.57
CA MET A 749 -62.68 1.42 50.82
C MET A 749 -63.83 0.72 51.53
N GLN A 750 -64.92 1.46 51.74
CA GLN A 750 -66.16 1.02 52.34
C GLN A 750 -67.29 1.16 51.32
N ASP A 751 -67.90 0.02 50.98
CA ASP A 751 -69.04 -0.03 50.06
C ASP A 751 -70.33 -0.07 50.90
N THR A 752 -71.28 0.82 50.60
CA THR A 752 -72.55 0.97 51.35
C THR A 752 -73.71 0.91 50.36
N VAL A 753 -74.67 0.00 50.59
CA VAL A 753 -75.93 0.00 49.84
C VAL A 753 -76.91 0.95 50.51
N VAL A 754 -77.45 1.89 49.74
CA VAL A 754 -78.43 2.89 50.18
C VAL A 754 -79.73 2.65 49.42
N ALA A 755 -80.83 2.51 50.15
CA ALA A 755 -82.16 2.44 49.56
C ALA A 755 -82.55 3.79 48.96
N GLU A 756 -83.08 3.80 47.74
CA GLU A 756 -83.51 5.01 47.03
C GLU A 756 -85.04 4.97 46.89
N ASP A 757 -85.57 4.68 45.69
CA ASP A 757 -87.01 4.65 45.42
C ASP A 757 -87.70 3.32 45.84
N GLY A 758 -87.03 2.43 46.59
CA GLY A 758 -87.62 1.15 46.99
C GLY A 758 -86.96 0.44 48.16
N ASP A 759 -87.55 -0.68 48.55
CA ASP A 759 -87.19 -1.41 49.78
C ASP A 759 -85.99 -2.33 49.60
N VAL A 760 -84.96 -2.10 50.41
CA VAL A 760 -83.76 -2.95 50.46
C VAL A 760 -83.78 -3.79 51.73
N THR A 761 -83.51 -5.09 51.59
CA THR A 761 -83.25 -5.97 52.73
C THR A 761 -81.86 -6.58 52.61
N VAL A 762 -81.13 -6.68 53.72
CA VAL A 762 -79.80 -7.32 53.78
C VAL A 762 -79.86 -8.39 54.86
N ARG A 763 -79.50 -9.63 54.49
CA ARG A 763 -79.63 -10.82 55.36
C ARG A 763 -81.05 -11.03 55.93
N GLY A 764 -82.07 -10.50 55.24
CA GLY A 764 -83.48 -10.58 55.63
C GLY A 764 -83.99 -9.38 56.43
N GLU A 765 -83.14 -8.44 56.82
CA GLU A 765 -83.52 -7.24 57.57
C GLU A 765 -83.68 -6.03 56.64
N ARG A 766 -84.80 -5.30 56.75
CA ARG A 766 -85.04 -4.08 55.96
C ARG A 766 -84.13 -2.95 56.45
N THR A 767 -83.47 -2.28 55.51
CA THR A 767 -82.51 -1.21 55.81
C THR A 767 -82.63 -0.05 54.83
N SER A 768 -82.40 1.17 55.31
CA SER A 768 -82.25 2.36 54.46
C SER A 768 -80.80 2.56 54.01
N SER A 769 -79.83 2.05 54.76
CA SER A 769 -78.40 2.13 54.47
C SER A 769 -77.64 1.02 55.21
N HIS A 770 -76.82 0.25 54.51
CA HIS A 770 -76.05 -0.84 55.10
C HIS A 770 -74.65 -0.94 54.51
N VAL A 771 -73.66 -1.10 55.39
CA VAL A 771 -72.25 -1.27 55.01
C VAL A 771 -72.04 -2.72 54.57
N LEU A 772 -71.75 -2.91 53.30
CA LEU A 772 -71.66 -4.22 52.67
C LEU A 772 -70.44 -4.99 53.17
N GLN A 773 -70.70 -6.18 53.72
CA GLN A 773 -69.69 -7.17 54.08
C GLN A 773 -69.66 -8.29 53.05
N SER A 774 -68.49 -8.88 52.83
CA SER A 774 -68.36 -10.03 51.92
C SER A 774 -69.28 -11.17 52.38
N GLY A 775 -70.08 -11.71 51.46
CA GLY A 775 -71.12 -12.71 51.72
C GLY A 775 -72.53 -12.14 51.96
N ASP A 776 -72.70 -10.81 52.02
CA ASP A 776 -74.01 -10.20 52.21
C ASP A 776 -74.96 -10.55 51.07
N LYS A 777 -76.13 -11.09 51.45
CA LYS A 777 -77.27 -11.31 50.54
C LYS A 777 -78.18 -10.10 50.62
N VAL A 778 -78.18 -9.30 49.56
CA VAL A 778 -79.00 -8.10 49.44
C VAL A 778 -80.19 -8.41 48.54
N ARG A 779 -81.39 -7.99 48.93
CA ARG A 779 -82.61 -8.14 48.13
C ARG A 779 -83.27 -6.78 47.95
N LEU A 780 -83.54 -6.45 46.69
CA LEU A 780 -84.17 -5.24 46.19
C LEU A 780 -85.64 -5.57 45.87
N GLY A 781 -86.55 -5.09 46.70
CA GLY A 781 -87.96 -5.46 46.67
C GLY A 781 -88.17 -6.96 46.92
N THR A 782 -89.13 -7.56 46.20
CA THR A 782 -89.43 -8.99 46.29
C THR A 782 -88.76 -9.83 45.19
N ALA A 783 -88.32 -9.17 44.10
CA ALA A 783 -87.93 -9.85 42.87
C ALA A 783 -86.42 -10.04 42.73
N LEU A 784 -85.61 -9.01 43.00
CA LEU A 784 -84.18 -9.02 42.67
C LEU A 784 -83.32 -9.24 43.91
N GLY A 785 -82.41 -10.20 43.86
CA GLY A 785 -81.38 -10.41 44.89
C GLY A 785 -79.99 -10.38 44.31
N PHE A 786 -78.98 -10.07 45.13
CA PHE A 786 -77.58 -10.23 44.78
C PHE A 786 -76.73 -10.61 45.99
N VAL A 787 -75.60 -11.25 45.73
CA VAL A 787 -74.56 -11.51 46.74
C VAL A 787 -73.42 -10.53 46.50
N TYR A 788 -72.99 -9.85 47.56
CA TYR A 788 -71.83 -8.98 47.55
C TYR A 788 -70.61 -9.72 48.11
N GLU A 789 -69.48 -9.64 47.42
CA GLU A 789 -68.23 -10.30 47.81
C GLU A 789 -67.03 -9.36 47.62
N ARG A 790 -66.01 -9.54 48.47
CA ARG A 790 -64.67 -8.98 48.29
C ARG A 790 -63.67 -10.12 48.16
N PRO A 791 -63.39 -10.60 46.93
CA PRO A 791 -62.60 -11.82 46.73
C PRO A 791 -61.20 -11.75 47.32
N THR A 792 -60.57 -10.56 47.32
CA THR A 792 -59.22 -10.34 47.86
C THR A 792 -59.14 -9.07 48.70
N ALA A 793 -58.23 -9.07 49.67
CA ALA A 793 -57.81 -7.86 50.38
C ALA A 793 -56.78 -7.03 49.59
N ARG A 794 -56.18 -7.60 48.54
CA ARG A 794 -55.13 -6.96 47.71
C ARG A 794 -55.68 -5.95 46.70
N SER A 795 -57.00 -5.83 46.60
CA SER A 795 -57.70 -4.94 45.69
C SER A 795 -58.91 -4.32 46.39
N LEU A 796 -59.27 -3.12 45.97
CA LEU A 796 -60.49 -2.44 46.37
C LEU A 796 -61.69 -2.81 45.47
N THR A 797 -61.49 -3.65 44.45
CA THR A 797 -62.57 -4.13 43.59
C THR A 797 -63.44 -5.14 44.32
N SER A 798 -64.76 -4.93 44.24
CA SER A 798 -65.76 -5.83 44.81
C SER A 798 -66.54 -6.55 43.70
N ARG A 799 -67.09 -7.72 44.02
CA ARG A 799 -67.87 -8.57 43.11
C ARG A 799 -69.32 -8.61 43.56
N ILE A 800 -70.24 -8.47 42.61
CA ILE A 800 -71.67 -8.63 42.81
C ILE A 800 -72.16 -9.75 41.90
N THR A 801 -72.87 -10.72 42.46
CA THR A 801 -73.50 -11.80 41.71
C THR A 801 -75.01 -11.70 41.83
N LEU A 802 -75.71 -11.43 40.73
CA LEU A 802 -77.16 -11.36 40.70
C LEU A 802 -77.76 -12.77 40.94
N GLN A 803 -78.83 -12.84 41.70
CA GLN A 803 -79.53 -14.09 42.05
C GLN A 803 -80.83 -14.21 41.29
N GLY A 804 -81.36 -15.43 41.11
CA GLY A 804 -82.68 -15.64 40.50
C GLY A 804 -82.70 -15.51 38.97
N GLY A 805 -81.54 -15.65 38.32
CA GLY A 805 -81.42 -15.66 36.85
C GLY A 805 -81.45 -14.27 36.20
N PHE A 806 -81.41 -13.18 36.98
CA PHE A 806 -81.27 -11.84 36.40
C PHE A 806 -79.87 -11.62 35.85
N GLN A 807 -79.79 -10.92 34.73
CA GLN A 807 -78.55 -10.56 34.06
C GLN A 807 -78.60 -9.09 33.65
N VAL A 808 -77.42 -8.48 33.57
CA VAL A 808 -77.20 -7.16 32.97
C VAL A 808 -76.08 -7.31 31.96
N ALA A 809 -76.29 -6.77 30.77
CA ALA A 809 -75.31 -6.87 29.67
C ALA A 809 -74.88 -8.32 29.35
N GLY A 810 -75.79 -9.29 29.55
CA GLY A 810 -75.53 -10.71 29.28
C GLY A 810 -74.87 -11.48 30.43
N THR A 811 -74.57 -10.84 31.56
CA THR A 811 -73.92 -11.49 32.70
C THR A 811 -74.64 -11.23 34.03
N ASP A 812 -74.53 -12.19 34.96
CA ASP A 812 -74.95 -12.05 36.35
C ASP A 812 -73.79 -11.60 37.26
N ARG A 813 -72.56 -11.46 36.72
CA ARG A 813 -71.34 -11.11 37.45
C ARG A 813 -70.93 -9.68 37.15
N ILE A 814 -70.90 -8.86 38.19
CA ILE A 814 -70.52 -7.45 38.11
C ILE A 814 -69.30 -7.21 38.99
N LEU A 815 -68.33 -6.45 38.48
CA LEU A 815 -67.15 -6.00 39.21
C LEU A 815 -67.23 -4.49 39.41
N LEU A 816 -67.18 -4.05 40.67
CA LEU A 816 -67.11 -2.62 40.99
C LEU A 816 -65.63 -2.23 41.10
N MET A 817 -65.07 -1.63 40.06
CA MET A 817 -63.66 -1.24 39.98
C MET A 817 -63.46 0.20 40.46
N LYS A 818 -62.42 0.46 41.29
CA LYS A 818 -62.07 1.85 41.64
C LYS A 818 -61.66 2.59 40.37
N ASP A 819 -62.18 3.80 40.16
CA ASP A 819 -62.02 4.50 38.88
C ASP A 819 -60.56 4.78 38.50
N ARG A 820 -59.70 5.08 39.48
CA ARG A 820 -58.30 5.46 39.23
C ARG A 820 -57.35 4.83 40.22
N GLY A 821 -56.17 4.51 39.73
CA GLY A 821 -55.06 3.98 40.50
C GLY A 821 -55.06 2.46 40.59
N ARG A 822 -53.88 1.91 40.90
CA ARG A 822 -53.62 0.47 40.89
C ARG A 822 -54.35 -0.29 42.00
N ASP A 823 -54.77 0.38 43.07
CA ASP A 823 -55.52 -0.24 44.17
C ASP A 823 -56.86 -0.84 43.71
N GLY A 824 -57.40 -0.35 42.59
CA GLY A 824 -58.62 -0.86 41.96
C GLY A 824 -58.41 -2.06 41.05
N ARG A 825 -57.24 -2.68 41.00
CA ARG A 825 -56.94 -3.74 40.03
C ARG A 825 -57.92 -4.91 40.10
N ILE A 826 -58.35 -5.39 38.95
CA ILE A 826 -59.00 -6.68 38.79
C ILE A 826 -57.89 -7.73 38.70
N LEU A 827 -57.99 -8.76 39.52
CA LEU A 827 -57.07 -9.89 39.51
C LEU A 827 -57.72 -11.06 38.75
N ILE A 828 -57.02 -11.53 37.72
CA ILE A 828 -57.39 -12.68 36.91
C ILE A 828 -56.28 -13.72 37.09
N GLY A 829 -56.59 -14.94 37.53
CA GLY A 829 -55.55 -15.95 37.76
C GLY A 829 -56.02 -17.20 38.52
N PRO A 830 -55.10 -18.10 38.88
CA PRO A 830 -55.44 -19.39 39.51
C PRO A 830 -55.81 -19.29 40.99
N GLY A 831 -55.56 -18.14 41.62
CA GLY A 831 -55.86 -17.90 43.02
C GLY A 831 -57.36 -17.94 43.33
N ARG A 832 -57.74 -18.57 44.44
CA ARG A 832 -59.12 -18.52 44.95
C ARG A 832 -59.54 -17.12 45.41
N ASP A 833 -58.58 -16.24 45.66
CA ASP A 833 -58.80 -14.83 45.95
C ASP A 833 -58.82 -13.94 44.69
N ALA A 834 -58.64 -14.50 43.48
CA ALA A 834 -58.81 -13.74 42.24
C ALA A 834 -60.28 -13.33 42.05
N HIS A 835 -60.49 -12.19 41.38
CA HIS A 835 -61.86 -11.74 41.07
C HIS A 835 -62.46 -12.63 39.97
N VAL A 836 -61.62 -12.99 39.00
CA VAL A 836 -61.90 -13.96 37.94
C VAL A 836 -60.93 -15.14 38.12
N THR A 837 -61.43 -16.26 38.61
CA THR A 837 -60.63 -17.46 38.86
C THR A 837 -60.48 -18.28 37.57
N LEU A 838 -59.24 -18.55 37.18
CA LEU A 838 -58.88 -19.38 36.04
C LEU A 838 -57.99 -20.55 36.50
N PRO A 839 -58.53 -21.76 36.65
CA PRO A 839 -57.78 -22.90 37.20
C PRO A 839 -56.49 -23.22 36.43
N ASN A 840 -56.48 -22.97 35.11
CA ASN A 840 -55.36 -23.27 34.22
C ASN A 840 -54.37 -22.11 34.04
N ALA A 841 -54.62 -20.94 34.66
CA ALA A 841 -53.72 -19.81 34.54
C ALA A 841 -52.38 -20.07 35.25
N THR A 842 -51.29 -19.71 34.60
CA THR A 842 -49.91 -19.94 35.07
C THR A 842 -49.41 -18.82 35.97
N SER A 843 -50.00 -17.63 35.88
CA SER A 843 -49.70 -16.49 36.76
C SER A 843 -50.90 -15.55 36.86
N GLU A 844 -50.83 -14.61 37.80
CA GLU A 844 -51.86 -13.59 37.99
C GLU A 844 -51.65 -12.43 36.99
N VAL A 845 -52.77 -11.96 36.43
CA VAL A 845 -52.86 -10.77 35.57
C VAL A 845 -53.65 -9.69 36.29
N GLU A 846 -53.11 -8.48 36.32
CA GLU A 846 -53.76 -7.30 36.87
C GLU A 846 -54.33 -6.44 35.73
N VAL A 847 -55.62 -6.08 35.82
CA VAL A 847 -56.24 -5.08 34.94
C VAL A 847 -56.65 -3.89 35.79
N PHE A 848 -56.15 -2.69 35.51
CA PHE A 848 -56.42 -1.50 36.33
C PHE A 848 -56.48 -0.23 35.49
N ALA A 849 -57.16 0.80 36.02
CA ALA A 849 -57.13 2.13 35.45
C ALA A 849 -55.97 2.94 36.04
N SER A 850 -55.17 3.58 35.19
CA SER A 850 -54.12 4.50 35.62
C SER A 850 -54.69 5.73 36.33
N ASN A 851 -53.82 6.60 36.85
CA ASN A 851 -54.24 7.90 37.40
C ASN A 851 -54.92 8.80 36.35
N THR A 852 -54.70 8.55 35.06
CA THR A 852 -55.34 9.26 33.94
C THR A 852 -56.62 8.58 33.45
N GLY A 853 -57.03 7.47 34.06
CA GLY A 853 -58.21 6.70 33.66
C GLY A 853 -57.98 5.70 32.52
N GLN A 854 -56.78 5.66 31.93
CA GLN A 854 -56.41 4.70 30.88
C GLN A 854 -56.33 3.28 31.45
N MET A 855 -57.01 2.33 30.79
CA MET A 855 -56.91 0.92 31.16
C MET A 855 -55.51 0.38 30.85
N ARG A 856 -54.96 -0.37 31.80
CA ARG A 856 -53.66 -1.03 31.72
C ARG A 856 -53.79 -2.49 32.13
N VAL A 857 -52.94 -3.31 31.54
CA VAL A 857 -52.68 -4.67 31.97
C VAL A 857 -51.28 -4.76 32.57
N ALA A 858 -51.10 -5.55 33.62
CA ALA A 858 -49.80 -5.95 34.11
C ALA A 858 -49.75 -7.45 34.38
N CYS A 859 -48.66 -8.09 33.95
CA CYS A 859 -48.39 -9.49 34.27
C CYS A 859 -46.89 -9.65 34.51
N ALA A 860 -46.52 -10.32 35.60
CA ALA A 860 -45.11 -10.56 35.94
C ALA A 860 -44.39 -11.42 34.89
N ALA A 861 -45.12 -12.36 34.27
CA ALA A 861 -44.62 -13.19 33.18
C ALA A 861 -44.60 -12.47 31.81
N GLY A 862 -45.17 -11.27 31.71
CA GLY A 862 -45.48 -10.62 30.44
C GLY A 862 -46.69 -11.26 29.73
N GLY A 863 -46.90 -10.88 28.48
CA GLY A 863 -47.99 -11.39 27.65
C GLY A 863 -47.95 -10.82 26.25
N THR A 864 -49.03 -10.99 25.49
CA THR A 864 -49.27 -10.37 24.18
C THR A 864 -50.57 -9.54 24.22
N ILE A 865 -50.61 -8.48 23.42
CA ILE A 865 -51.82 -7.71 23.10
C ILE A 865 -51.93 -7.71 21.58
N ASP A 866 -52.99 -8.33 21.03
CA ASP A 866 -53.15 -8.58 19.59
C ASP A 866 -51.90 -9.22 18.96
N GLY A 867 -51.26 -10.14 19.69
CA GLY A 867 -50.01 -10.81 19.28
C GLY A 867 -48.72 -10.02 19.53
N VAL A 868 -48.79 -8.75 19.96
CA VAL A 868 -47.61 -7.93 20.28
C VAL A 868 -47.19 -8.16 21.73
N ALA A 869 -45.95 -8.64 21.93
CA ALA A 869 -45.45 -8.93 23.27
C ALA A 869 -45.30 -7.67 24.14
N PHE A 870 -45.68 -7.77 25.41
CA PHE A 870 -45.44 -6.76 26.43
C PHE A 870 -44.80 -7.35 27.69
N ARG A 871 -44.12 -6.51 28.47
CA ARG A 871 -43.59 -6.83 29.80
C ARG A 871 -43.94 -5.74 30.80
N GLY A 872 -44.24 -6.13 32.03
CA GLY A 872 -44.65 -5.19 33.06
C GLY A 872 -46.04 -4.61 32.75
N GLU A 873 -46.19 -3.29 32.87
CA GLU A 873 -47.47 -2.60 32.68
C GLU A 873 -47.61 -2.07 31.25
N HIS A 874 -48.71 -2.36 30.58
CA HIS A 874 -48.99 -1.91 29.21
C HIS A 874 -50.39 -1.28 29.11
N PRO A 875 -50.57 -0.16 28.37
CA PRO A 875 -51.91 0.35 28.07
C PRO A 875 -52.71 -0.65 27.23
N VAL A 876 -54.01 -0.70 27.45
CA VAL A 876 -54.96 -1.57 26.74
C VAL A 876 -56.06 -0.71 26.14
N ALA A 877 -56.32 -0.90 24.85
CA ALA A 877 -57.46 -0.35 24.14
C ALA A 877 -58.65 -1.30 24.18
N ALA A 878 -59.84 -0.75 23.94
CA ALA A 878 -61.04 -1.56 23.80
C ALA A 878 -60.94 -2.51 22.60
N GLY A 879 -61.46 -3.73 22.74
CA GLY A 879 -61.49 -4.76 21.70
C GLY A 879 -60.21 -5.57 21.53
N GLN A 880 -59.08 -5.14 22.11
CA GLN A 880 -57.81 -5.86 21.98
C GLN A 880 -57.85 -7.19 22.73
N ILE A 881 -57.28 -8.23 22.12
CA ILE A 881 -57.12 -9.55 22.73
C ILE A 881 -55.83 -9.56 23.53
N ILE A 882 -55.94 -9.77 24.84
CA ILE A 882 -54.81 -9.85 25.76
C ILE A 882 -54.60 -11.31 26.17
N GLU A 883 -53.40 -11.83 25.92
CA GLU A 883 -52.99 -13.16 26.37
C GLU A 883 -51.82 -13.02 27.35
N ALA A 884 -52.07 -13.25 28.63
CA ALA A 884 -51.05 -13.08 29.67
C ALA A 884 -51.26 -14.07 30.80
N GLY A 885 -50.18 -14.65 31.32
CA GLY A 885 -50.26 -15.57 32.46
C GLY A 885 -51.18 -16.77 32.28
N GLY A 886 -51.41 -17.23 31.05
CA GLY A 886 -52.36 -18.30 30.73
C GLY A 886 -53.83 -17.86 30.71
N ALA A 887 -54.13 -16.57 30.84
CA ALA A 887 -55.44 -15.98 30.64
C ALA A 887 -55.53 -15.37 29.23
N SER A 888 -56.65 -15.54 28.54
CA SER A 888 -57.01 -14.80 27.32
C SER A 888 -58.27 -13.98 27.60
N PHE A 889 -58.23 -12.67 27.35
CA PHE A 889 -59.36 -11.78 27.63
C PHE A 889 -59.37 -10.54 26.76
N LEU A 890 -60.48 -9.82 26.74
CA LEU A 890 -60.62 -8.54 26.04
C LEU A 890 -61.62 -7.62 26.77
N LEU A 891 -61.47 -6.30 26.56
CA LEU A 891 -62.29 -5.27 27.19
C LEU A 891 -63.20 -4.64 26.13
N LEU A 892 -64.52 -4.77 26.27
CA LEU A 892 -65.49 -4.17 25.35
C LEU A 892 -66.14 -2.94 25.99
N PRO A 893 -66.29 -1.80 25.27
CA PRO A 893 -67.00 -0.66 25.82
C PRO A 893 -68.43 -1.06 26.13
N TRP A 894 -68.92 -0.67 27.31
CA TRP A 894 -70.30 -0.90 27.69
C TRP A 894 -71.01 0.44 27.80
N ARG A 895 -72.17 0.54 27.13
CA ARG A 895 -73.11 1.64 27.29
C ARG A 895 -74.44 1.03 27.72
N PRO A 896 -75.11 1.58 28.74
CA PRO A 896 -76.50 1.22 29.02
C PRO A 896 -77.30 1.42 27.73
N GLN A 897 -77.92 0.35 27.23
CA GLN A 897 -78.87 0.48 26.11
C GLN A 897 -80.09 1.20 26.68
N GLY A 898 -80.21 2.48 26.32
CA GLY A 898 -81.29 3.36 26.76
C GLY A 898 -82.60 3.15 26.03
#